data_AF-A0A7X6Q9N1-F1
#
_entry.id   AF-A0A7X6Q9N1-F1
#
_cell.length_a   1.000
_cell.length_b   1.000
_cell.length_c   1.000
_cell.angle_alpha   90.00
_cell.angle_beta   90.00
_cell.angle_gamma   90.00
#
_symmetry.space_group_name_H-M   'P 1'
#
loop_
_entity.id
_entity.type
_entity.pdbx_description
1 polymer ?
#
loop_
_entity_poly.entity_id
_entity_poly.type
_entity_poly.pdbx_seq_one_letter_code
_entity_poly.pdbx_strand_id
1 'polypeptide(L)'
;AITNPLPFAPFFDFIFIGEAEAGFKEVVSQMANLKEGRATRQAIIEALQEYPFLYFEGRERSQRAIDQDFASREEGGYNHFVIPNFRVSQDHGVVEIMRGCPNGCRFCHAGQFYKPHRQKSFAAIREEVEQHIKEFGYREVTLSSLSSGDHPLLKTMIRELNRQWSPHHISFSLPSLKVDSFSLDIIEELSGVRKSGLTFAIETPLEMWQKSMNKEVPIEQVIAILLEAKKRGWRLAKFYFMVGLPFVPTEEEQEAIIAFLKEVHQATKINMHINIGTFIPKPHTPFQWATLMAPEEANNHLSTLKRGIQEAIKGTKVAYQDPWSSYIEGVISRGGVEIANLIEEAYHQGARLDAWYEHFNKKLWLDLIEEGDYSIQEEWSLEESLPWDSVSLGISRLFLKREWERAKESLLTTKCLPVCEYPCGVCSNEYWVDEAEEMEFDKIEGEAPQGVVHSVLFSYRKEERAIFTSHINVMRLFEQAFQRAGLEVAFTQGFNPKPKMESVNPLSTGISGLNEVLLVDIHDALALDEEETLQRLNRALSDGFTFTSMEVVESERRITASKHIGGSIYLIDQIEDSQIETTLEESPLAKKISDGTYRVTIEGEKNLIKAMFDKEADKFELLSKMRVVREKLFMKSGESYAAQYLI
;
A
#
# COMPACT_ATOMS: atom_id res chain seq x y z
N ALA A 1 12.76 4.62 -7.57
CA ALA A 1 12.30 5.58 -8.59
C ALA A 1 13.45 5.86 -9.53
N ILE A 2 13.36 5.37 -10.76
CA ILE A 2 14.44 5.41 -11.74
C ILE A 2 13.84 5.88 -13.06
N THR A 3 14.24 7.07 -13.50
CA THR A 3 13.90 7.62 -14.83
C THR A 3 15.07 7.60 -15.80
N ASN A 4 16.23 7.17 -15.31
CA ASN A 4 17.38 6.85 -16.13
C ASN A 4 17.36 5.34 -16.42
N PRO A 5 16.97 4.91 -17.64
CA PRO A 5 16.85 3.50 -17.97
C PRO A 5 18.19 2.83 -18.28
N LEU A 6 19.27 3.58 -18.50
CA LEU A 6 20.55 3.07 -19.00
C LEU A 6 21.13 1.90 -18.17
N PRO A 7 21.19 1.97 -16.84
CA PRO A 7 21.72 0.86 -16.01
C PRO A 7 20.93 -0.44 -16.13
N PHE A 8 19.72 -0.39 -16.66
CA PHE A 8 18.84 -1.54 -16.81
C PHE A 8 18.70 -1.97 -18.27
N ALA A 9 19.07 -1.11 -19.21
CA ALA A 9 18.85 -1.29 -20.64
C ALA A 9 19.32 -2.65 -21.18
N PRO A 10 20.50 -3.18 -20.80
CA PRO A 10 20.96 -4.47 -21.31
C PRO A 10 20.09 -5.67 -20.90
N PHE A 11 19.27 -5.53 -19.86
CA PHE A 11 18.41 -6.60 -19.35
C PHE A 11 17.01 -6.62 -19.97
N PHE A 12 16.64 -5.59 -20.75
CA PHE A 12 15.29 -5.42 -21.29
C PHE A 12 15.31 -5.05 -22.77
N ASP A 13 14.38 -5.61 -23.55
CA ASP A 13 14.19 -5.18 -24.94
C ASP A 13 13.69 -3.73 -25.03
N PHE A 14 12.77 -3.37 -24.14
CA PHE A 14 12.22 -2.03 -24.03
C PHE A 14 11.93 -1.68 -22.57
N ILE A 15 12.07 -0.39 -22.24
CA ILE A 15 11.65 0.18 -20.96
C ILE A 15 10.63 1.27 -21.27
N PHE A 16 9.41 1.13 -20.73
CA PHE A 16 8.37 2.14 -20.87
C PHE A 16 8.67 3.35 -19.99
N ILE A 17 8.72 4.54 -20.58
CA ILE A 17 8.97 5.80 -19.88
C ILE A 17 7.67 6.59 -19.80
N GLY A 18 7.07 6.67 -18.61
CA GLY A 18 5.91 7.51 -18.37
C GLY A 18 4.76 6.80 -17.68
N GLU A 19 3.57 7.34 -17.88
CA GLU A 19 2.32 6.83 -17.32
C GLU A 19 1.75 5.78 -18.26
N ALA A 20 1.61 4.54 -17.77
CA ALA A 20 1.30 3.38 -18.61
C ALA A 20 -0.06 3.50 -19.31
N GLU A 21 -1.00 4.19 -18.69
CA GLU A 21 -2.31 4.51 -19.24
C GLU A 21 -2.21 5.24 -20.59
N ALA A 22 -1.12 5.99 -20.82
CA ALA A 22 -0.85 6.71 -22.06
C ALA A 22 0.04 5.88 -23.02
N GLY A 23 -0.51 4.80 -23.60
CA GLY A 23 0.15 4.10 -24.71
C GLY A 23 0.52 2.64 -24.47
N PHE A 24 0.49 2.14 -23.22
CA PHE A 24 0.90 0.75 -22.95
C PHE A 24 -0.09 -0.27 -23.53
N LYS A 25 -1.38 0.04 -23.54
CA LYS A 25 -2.43 -0.81 -24.14
C LYS A 25 -2.18 -1.02 -25.63
N GLU A 26 -1.75 0.01 -26.33
CA GLU A 26 -1.43 0.02 -27.76
C GLU A 26 -0.23 -0.89 -28.03
N VAL A 27 0.84 -0.77 -27.23
CA VAL A 27 2.02 -1.65 -27.28
C VAL A 27 1.63 -3.11 -27.12
N VAL A 28 0.84 -3.44 -26.08
CA VAL A 28 0.42 -4.81 -25.81
C VAL A 28 -0.46 -5.35 -26.94
N SER A 29 -1.37 -4.52 -27.46
CA SER A 29 -2.27 -4.89 -28.56
C SER A 29 -1.51 -5.14 -29.86
N GLN A 30 -0.54 -4.30 -30.21
CA GLN A 30 0.30 -4.50 -31.39
C GLN A 30 1.15 -5.77 -31.24
N MET A 31 1.76 -5.99 -30.07
CA MET A 31 2.51 -7.21 -29.81
C MET A 31 1.64 -8.46 -29.92
N ALA A 32 0.41 -8.44 -29.39
CA ALA A 32 -0.53 -9.55 -29.49
C ALA A 32 -0.89 -9.86 -30.97
N ASN A 33 -1.25 -8.83 -31.74
CA ASN A 33 -1.58 -8.96 -33.16
C ASN A 33 -0.41 -9.54 -33.98
N LEU A 34 0.81 -9.07 -33.73
CA LEU A 34 2.00 -9.57 -34.42
C LEU A 34 2.28 -11.03 -34.04
N LYS A 35 2.10 -11.42 -32.78
CA LYS A 35 2.25 -12.83 -32.34
C LYS A 35 1.19 -13.73 -32.96
N GLU A 36 -0.06 -13.30 -33.05
CA GLU A 36 -1.13 -14.03 -33.76
C GLU A 36 -0.81 -14.20 -35.25
N GLY A 37 -0.25 -13.14 -35.86
CA GLY A 37 0.29 -13.16 -37.22
C GLY A 37 1.57 -14.00 -37.39
N ARG A 38 2.06 -14.66 -36.32
CA ARG A 38 3.30 -15.45 -36.29
C ARG A 38 4.55 -14.65 -36.68
N ALA A 39 4.56 -13.34 -36.39
CA ALA A 39 5.75 -12.52 -36.56
C ALA A 39 6.92 -13.05 -35.73
N THR A 40 8.13 -12.90 -36.25
CA THR A 40 9.34 -13.24 -35.50
C THR A 40 9.55 -12.24 -34.36
N ARG A 41 10.32 -12.65 -33.33
CA ARG A 41 10.72 -11.75 -32.24
C ARG A 41 11.36 -10.46 -32.77
N GLN A 42 12.21 -10.58 -33.79
CA GLN A 42 12.90 -9.45 -34.40
C GLN A 42 11.90 -8.47 -35.04
N ALA A 43 10.93 -8.97 -35.80
CA ALA A 43 9.90 -8.13 -36.41
C ALA A 43 9.01 -7.43 -35.36
N ILE A 44 8.74 -8.09 -34.23
CA ILE A 44 8.03 -7.47 -33.10
C ILE A 44 8.86 -6.32 -32.53
N ILE A 45 10.15 -6.54 -32.27
CA ILE A 45 11.02 -5.50 -31.74
C ILE A 45 11.08 -4.31 -32.70
N GLU A 46 11.32 -4.54 -33.99
CA GLU A 46 11.36 -3.48 -35.00
C GLU A 46 10.06 -2.67 -35.05
N ALA A 47 8.90 -3.32 -34.95
CA ALA A 47 7.61 -2.63 -34.92
C ALA A 47 7.47 -1.74 -33.67
N LEU A 48 7.86 -2.24 -32.49
CA LEU A 48 7.72 -1.49 -31.23
C LEU A 48 8.66 -0.29 -31.12
N GLN A 49 9.73 -0.21 -31.92
CA GLN A 49 10.65 0.94 -31.90
C GLN A 49 9.98 2.27 -32.29
N GLU A 50 8.84 2.23 -32.98
CA GLU A 50 8.11 3.43 -33.41
C GLU A 50 7.57 4.26 -32.23
N TYR A 51 7.27 3.63 -31.09
CA TYR A 51 6.67 4.32 -29.95
C TYR A 51 7.68 5.24 -29.25
N PRO A 52 7.42 6.55 -29.12
CA PRO A 52 8.37 7.51 -28.56
C PRO A 52 8.72 7.26 -27.09
N PHE A 53 7.83 6.62 -26.34
CA PHE A 53 7.96 6.35 -24.90
C PHE A 53 8.63 5.01 -24.57
N LEU A 54 8.96 4.19 -25.57
CA LEU A 54 9.74 2.97 -25.36
C LEU A 54 11.23 3.26 -25.54
N TYR A 55 11.95 3.27 -24.43
CA TYR A 55 13.41 3.31 -24.46
C TYR A 55 13.97 1.94 -24.86
N PHE A 56 15.00 1.92 -25.70
CA PHE A 56 15.83 0.77 -26.02
C PHE A 56 17.27 1.23 -26.27
N GLU A 57 18.24 0.32 -26.15
CA GLU A 57 19.65 0.65 -26.35
C GLU A 57 19.91 1.13 -27.80
N GLY A 58 20.55 2.28 -27.94
CA GLY A 58 20.81 2.93 -29.24
C GLY A 58 19.74 3.93 -29.68
N ARG A 59 18.63 4.08 -28.94
CA ARG A 59 17.65 5.13 -29.20
C ARG A 59 18.24 6.51 -28.87
N GLU A 60 18.23 7.43 -29.84
CA GLU A 60 18.72 8.79 -29.64
C GLU A 60 17.95 9.54 -28.55
N ARG A 61 16.61 9.44 -28.57
CA ARG A 61 15.75 10.10 -27.60
C ARG A 61 14.44 9.36 -27.37
N SER A 62 14.11 9.13 -26.10
CA SER A 62 12.80 8.66 -25.63
C SER A 62 12.03 9.82 -25.01
N GLN A 63 10.73 9.88 -25.22
CA GLN A 63 9.84 10.90 -24.69
C GLN A 63 8.86 10.26 -23.71
N ARG A 64 8.76 10.80 -22.51
CA ARG A 64 7.83 10.30 -21.49
C ARG A 64 6.38 10.40 -21.97
N ALA A 65 5.63 9.31 -21.84
CA ALA A 65 4.17 9.30 -22.00
C ALA A 65 3.46 9.94 -20.79
N ILE A 66 2.42 10.73 -21.04
CA ILE A 66 1.67 11.46 -20.01
C ILE A 66 0.18 11.14 -20.19
N ASP A 67 -0.48 10.68 -19.13
CA ASP A 67 -1.92 10.46 -19.11
C ASP A 67 -2.64 11.77 -18.80
N GLN A 68 -2.87 12.58 -19.84
CA GLN A 68 -3.59 13.85 -19.69
C GLN A 68 -5.04 13.64 -19.24
N ASP A 69 -5.65 12.53 -19.65
CA ASP A 69 -7.04 12.22 -19.34
C ASP A 69 -7.24 11.73 -17.90
N PHE A 70 -6.19 11.62 -17.10
CA PHE A 70 -6.26 11.21 -15.69
C PHE A 70 -7.34 11.96 -14.89
N ALA A 71 -7.46 13.28 -15.11
CA ALA A 71 -8.40 14.13 -14.38
C ALA A 71 -9.85 14.03 -14.89
N SER A 72 -10.01 13.80 -16.20
CA SER A 72 -11.27 13.86 -16.94
C SER A 72 -11.86 12.49 -17.25
N ARG A 73 -11.14 11.40 -16.96
CA ARG A 73 -11.60 10.02 -17.24
C ARG A 73 -12.92 9.76 -16.52
N GLU A 74 -13.98 9.67 -17.33
CA GLU A 74 -15.34 9.44 -16.83
C GLU A 74 -15.50 8.04 -16.23
N GLU A 75 -14.78 7.04 -16.74
CA GLU A 75 -14.72 5.69 -16.14
C GLU A 75 -13.52 5.60 -15.18
N GLY A 76 -13.70 6.01 -13.92
CA GLY A 76 -12.66 5.91 -12.89
C GLY A 76 -12.41 4.48 -12.40
N GLY A 77 -13.39 3.59 -12.56
CA GLY A 77 -13.38 2.24 -12.00
C GLY A 77 -12.54 1.22 -12.77
N TYR A 78 -12.10 0.18 -12.07
CA TYR A 78 -11.48 -0.99 -12.67
C TYR A 78 -12.53 -1.93 -13.22
N ASN A 79 -12.50 -2.23 -14.52
CA ASN A 79 -13.38 -3.24 -15.10
C ASN A 79 -13.07 -4.67 -14.59
N HIS A 80 -11.80 -4.94 -14.28
CA HIS A 80 -11.34 -6.23 -13.76
C HIS A 80 -10.23 -5.99 -12.73
N PHE A 81 -10.53 -6.24 -11.45
CA PHE A 81 -9.58 -6.09 -10.35
C PHE A 81 -9.47 -7.39 -9.55
N VAL A 82 -8.25 -7.86 -9.32
CA VAL A 82 -8.01 -9.08 -8.55
C VAL A 82 -7.98 -8.72 -7.06
N ILE A 83 -8.94 -9.23 -6.30
CA ILE A 83 -9.00 -9.03 -4.85
C ILE A 83 -8.31 -10.21 -4.16
N PRO A 84 -7.28 -9.99 -3.34
CA PRO A 84 -6.61 -11.07 -2.63
C PRO A 84 -7.53 -11.76 -1.61
N ASN A 85 -7.48 -13.10 -1.60
CA ASN A 85 -8.19 -13.95 -0.61
C ASN A 85 -7.49 -14.01 0.76
N PHE A 86 -6.39 -13.30 0.92
CA PHE A 86 -5.62 -13.19 2.15
C PHE A 86 -5.23 -11.73 2.39
N ARG A 87 -4.92 -11.40 3.63
CA ARG A 87 -4.44 -10.07 3.98
C ARG A 87 -3.08 -9.80 3.34
N VAL A 88 -3.03 -8.83 2.43
CA VAL A 88 -1.80 -8.34 1.80
C VAL A 88 -1.20 -7.15 2.56
N SER A 89 0.02 -6.76 2.21
CA SER A 89 0.53 -5.43 2.56
C SER A 89 -0.37 -4.37 1.90
N GLN A 90 -0.74 -3.32 2.64
CA GLN A 90 -1.70 -2.30 2.19
C GLN A 90 -3.09 -2.86 1.80
N ASP A 91 -3.66 -3.66 2.69
CA ASP A 91 -4.99 -4.29 2.50
C ASP A 91 -6.16 -3.33 2.74
N HIS A 92 -6.28 -2.31 1.89
CA HIS A 92 -7.33 -1.28 1.89
C HIS A 92 -7.55 -0.76 0.47
N GLY A 93 -8.68 -0.08 0.22
CA GLY A 93 -8.92 0.58 -1.07
C GLY A 93 -8.00 1.79 -1.24
N VAL A 94 -7.59 2.11 -2.47
CA VAL A 94 -6.72 3.26 -2.73
C VAL A 94 -7.25 4.02 -3.92
N VAL A 95 -7.58 5.29 -3.71
CA VAL A 95 -8.09 6.20 -4.74
C VAL A 95 -7.09 7.34 -4.91
N GLU A 96 -6.48 7.45 -6.09
CA GLU A 96 -5.55 8.54 -6.41
C GLU A 96 -6.35 9.82 -6.72
N ILE A 97 -6.35 10.80 -5.81
CA ILE A 97 -7.17 12.02 -5.95
C ILE A 97 -6.51 13.09 -6.82
N MET A 98 -5.18 13.04 -6.95
CA MET A 98 -4.42 13.90 -7.86
C MET A 98 -3.08 13.26 -8.18
N ARG A 99 -2.62 13.44 -9.41
CA ARG A 99 -1.33 12.99 -9.91
C ARG A 99 -0.40 14.18 -10.07
N GLY A 100 0.83 14.05 -9.58
CA GLY A 100 1.77 15.17 -9.51
C GLY A 100 1.62 16.06 -8.28
N CYS A 101 2.48 17.07 -8.20
CA CYS A 101 2.56 17.99 -7.07
C CYS A 101 2.81 19.42 -7.57
N PRO A 102 2.04 20.43 -7.11
CA PRO A 102 2.17 21.79 -7.59
C PRO A 102 3.42 22.52 -7.04
N ASN A 103 4.03 22.04 -5.95
CA ASN A 103 5.06 22.79 -5.20
C ASN A 103 6.43 22.88 -5.88
N GLY A 104 6.77 21.96 -6.79
CA GLY A 104 8.00 22.07 -7.60
C GLY A 104 9.31 22.05 -6.81
N CYS A 105 9.41 21.28 -5.72
CA CYS A 105 10.63 21.12 -4.95
C CYS A 105 11.81 20.64 -5.82
N ARG A 106 12.98 21.26 -5.69
CA ARG A 106 14.12 21.10 -6.60
C ARG A 106 14.86 19.76 -6.48
N PHE A 107 14.74 19.13 -5.33
CA PHE A 107 15.26 17.78 -5.07
C PHE A 107 14.27 16.67 -5.46
N CYS A 108 12.99 17.00 -5.65
CA CYS A 108 11.92 16.01 -5.69
C CYS A 108 11.75 15.43 -7.09
N HIS A 109 12.24 14.19 -7.27
CA HIS A 109 12.09 13.44 -8.52
C HIS A 109 10.62 13.29 -8.95
N ALA A 110 9.74 12.84 -8.05
CA ALA A 110 8.31 12.69 -8.35
C ALA A 110 7.65 14.02 -8.76
N GLY A 111 8.05 15.14 -8.13
CA GLY A 111 7.55 16.47 -8.46
C GLY A 111 7.95 16.97 -9.86
N GLN A 112 8.97 16.37 -10.48
CA GLN A 112 9.36 16.60 -11.87
C GLN A 112 8.74 15.55 -12.81
N PHE A 113 8.78 14.27 -12.41
CA PHE A 113 8.27 13.16 -13.22
C PHE A 113 6.75 13.20 -13.43
N TYR A 114 5.97 13.80 -12.55
CA TYR A 114 4.51 13.86 -12.70
C TYR A 114 4.01 15.27 -13.06
N LYS A 115 4.84 16.11 -13.71
CA LYS A 115 4.35 17.37 -14.31
C LYS A 115 3.61 17.09 -15.63
N PRO A 116 2.59 17.89 -16.02
CA PRO A 116 1.87 18.83 -15.17
C PRO A 116 1.08 18.08 -14.10
N HIS A 117 0.75 18.76 -13.00
CA HIS A 117 -0.12 18.16 -12.00
C HIS A 117 -1.56 18.13 -12.51
N ARG A 118 -2.30 17.08 -12.16
CA ARG A 118 -3.68 16.84 -12.59
C ARG A 118 -4.51 16.38 -11.40
N GLN A 119 -5.62 17.06 -11.14
CA GLN A 119 -6.51 16.77 -10.01
C GLN A 119 -7.78 16.11 -10.55
N LYS A 120 -8.17 14.96 -9.98
CA LYS A 120 -9.40 14.28 -10.42
C LYS A 120 -10.63 15.06 -10.02
N SER A 121 -11.68 14.97 -10.83
CA SER A 121 -13.00 15.44 -10.41
C SER A 121 -13.49 14.66 -9.20
N PHE A 122 -14.26 15.31 -8.32
CA PHE A 122 -14.85 14.60 -7.18
C PHE A 122 -15.87 13.53 -7.61
N ALA A 123 -16.52 13.68 -8.77
CA ALA A 123 -17.42 12.67 -9.31
C ALA A 123 -16.68 11.35 -9.59
N ALA A 124 -15.54 11.41 -10.27
CA ALA A 124 -14.69 10.24 -10.52
C ALA A 124 -14.16 9.63 -9.22
N ILE A 125 -13.72 10.47 -8.27
CA ILE A 125 -13.27 10.01 -6.96
C ILE A 125 -14.39 9.25 -6.23
N ARG A 126 -15.63 9.77 -6.24
CA ARG A 126 -16.77 9.14 -5.59
C ARG A 126 -17.09 7.78 -6.20
N GLU A 127 -17.04 7.66 -7.52
CA GLU A 127 -17.26 6.40 -8.23
C GLU A 127 -16.18 5.37 -7.89
N GLU A 128 -14.91 5.76 -7.90
CA GLU A 128 -13.80 4.88 -7.50
C GLU A 128 -13.95 4.43 -6.03
N VAL A 129 -14.29 5.35 -5.13
CA VAL A 129 -14.57 5.02 -3.72
C VAL A 129 -15.72 4.03 -3.61
N GLU A 130 -16.82 4.27 -4.32
CA GLU A 130 -17.99 3.41 -4.31
C GLU A 130 -17.64 2.00 -4.81
N GLN A 131 -16.84 1.89 -5.87
CA GLN A 131 -16.36 0.61 -6.36
C GLN A 131 -15.51 -0.13 -5.32
N HIS A 132 -14.54 0.54 -4.69
CA HIS A 132 -13.72 -0.05 -3.63
C HIS A 132 -14.57 -0.59 -2.46
N ILE A 133 -15.66 0.08 -2.13
CA ILE A 133 -16.55 -0.30 -1.03
C ILE A 133 -17.51 -1.42 -1.46
N LYS A 134 -18.26 -1.22 -2.55
CA LYS A 134 -19.37 -2.10 -2.95
C LYS A 134 -18.90 -3.32 -3.74
N GLU A 135 -17.95 -3.15 -4.65
CA GLU A 135 -17.48 -4.24 -5.51
C GLU A 135 -16.29 -4.96 -4.91
N PHE A 136 -15.39 -4.26 -4.20
CA PHE A 136 -14.21 -4.91 -3.62
C PHE A 136 -14.37 -5.28 -2.15
N GLY A 137 -15.31 -4.65 -1.44
CA GLY A 137 -15.61 -4.94 -0.04
C GLY A 137 -14.61 -4.33 0.94
N TYR A 138 -13.91 -3.25 0.57
CA TYR A 138 -13.02 -2.56 1.49
C TYR A 138 -13.81 -1.69 2.48
N ARG A 139 -13.32 -1.65 3.72
CA ARG A 139 -13.85 -0.78 4.79
C ARG A 139 -12.98 0.42 5.10
N GLU A 140 -11.76 0.42 4.58
CA GLU A 140 -10.85 1.55 4.64
C GLU A 140 -10.46 1.92 3.21
N VAL A 141 -10.51 3.22 2.90
CA VAL A 141 -10.07 3.75 1.61
C VAL A 141 -9.07 4.89 1.84
N THR A 142 -7.86 4.72 1.31
CA THR A 142 -6.81 5.74 1.33
C THR A 142 -6.98 6.69 0.14
N LEU A 143 -7.10 7.98 0.41
CA LEU A 143 -7.09 9.04 -0.61
C LEU A 143 -5.62 9.42 -0.90
N SER A 144 -5.06 8.86 -1.96
CA SER A 144 -3.63 8.92 -2.28
C SER A 144 -3.28 10.10 -3.18
N SER A 145 -2.16 10.74 -2.90
CA SER A 145 -1.56 11.82 -3.70
C SER A 145 -0.14 12.11 -3.21
N LEU A 146 0.69 12.74 -4.05
CA LEU A 146 2.00 13.27 -3.63
C LEU A 146 1.89 14.46 -2.67
N SER A 147 0.77 15.19 -2.72
CA SER A 147 0.51 16.37 -1.87
C SER A 147 -0.99 16.57 -1.65
N SER A 148 -1.64 15.66 -0.92
CA SER A 148 -3.11 15.70 -0.75
C SER A 148 -3.61 17.03 -0.17
N GLY A 149 -2.82 17.71 0.67
CA GLY A 149 -3.18 18.99 1.29
C GLY A 149 -3.22 20.17 0.32
N ASP A 150 -2.62 20.05 -0.87
CA ASP A 150 -2.74 21.06 -1.93
C ASP A 150 -4.00 20.88 -2.79
N HIS A 151 -4.80 19.83 -2.56
CA HIS A 151 -6.05 19.64 -3.28
C HIS A 151 -7.11 20.63 -2.76
N PRO A 152 -7.64 21.56 -3.58
CA PRO A 152 -8.52 22.64 -3.13
C PRO A 152 -9.80 22.13 -2.45
N LEU A 153 -10.33 21.00 -2.94
CA LEU A 153 -11.55 20.38 -2.41
C LEU A 153 -11.32 19.36 -1.28
N LEU A 154 -10.10 19.18 -0.77
CA LEU A 154 -9.78 18.07 0.16
C LEU A 154 -10.74 18.01 1.36
N LYS A 155 -10.93 19.15 2.03
CA LYS A 155 -11.78 19.26 3.22
C LYS A 155 -13.23 18.90 2.90
N THR A 156 -13.75 19.43 1.81
CA THR A 156 -15.14 19.18 1.40
C THR A 156 -15.32 17.72 0.96
N MET A 157 -14.38 17.19 0.19
CA MET A 157 -14.33 15.78 -0.20
C MET A 157 -14.39 14.84 1.00
N ILE A 158 -13.53 15.02 2.01
CA ILE A 158 -13.51 14.15 3.21
C ILE A 158 -14.86 14.21 3.94
N ARG A 159 -15.46 15.41 4.07
CA ARG A 159 -16.76 15.58 4.72
C ARG A 159 -17.88 14.87 4.00
N GLU A 160 -17.95 15.02 2.69
CA GLU A 160 -19.00 14.39 1.89
C GLU A 160 -18.86 12.88 1.87
N LEU A 161 -17.63 12.36 1.71
CA LEU A 161 -17.35 10.94 1.79
C LEU A 161 -17.70 10.37 3.18
N ASN A 162 -17.35 11.06 4.27
CA ASN A 162 -17.74 10.64 5.61
C ASN A 162 -19.26 10.68 5.83
N ARG A 163 -19.93 11.73 5.36
CA ARG A 163 -21.40 11.87 5.47
C ARG A 163 -22.12 10.73 4.77
N GLN A 164 -21.58 10.25 3.64
CA GLN A 164 -22.13 9.12 2.90
C GLN A 164 -21.78 7.76 3.53
N TRP A 165 -20.55 7.55 4.00
CA TRP A 165 -20.03 6.20 4.27
C TRP A 165 -19.71 5.89 5.74
N SER A 166 -19.51 6.89 6.60
CA SER A 166 -19.34 6.65 8.05
C SER A 166 -20.51 5.91 8.71
N PRO A 167 -21.79 6.14 8.32
CA PRO A 167 -22.93 5.35 8.82
C PRO A 167 -22.82 3.85 8.55
N HIS A 168 -22.07 3.44 7.52
CA HIS A 168 -21.80 2.04 7.16
C HIS A 168 -20.47 1.51 7.72
N HIS A 169 -19.85 2.23 8.67
CA HIS A 169 -18.55 1.91 9.26
C HIS A 169 -17.41 1.81 8.24
N ILE A 170 -17.44 2.69 7.23
CA ILE A 170 -16.33 2.88 6.30
C ILE A 170 -15.50 4.09 6.73
N SER A 171 -14.19 3.96 6.65
CA SER A 171 -13.23 5.00 7.04
C SER A 171 -12.33 5.45 5.90
N PHE A 172 -11.95 6.72 5.92
CA PHE A 172 -11.00 7.29 4.98
C PHE A 172 -9.68 7.65 5.67
N SER A 173 -8.57 7.46 4.96
CA SER A 173 -7.23 7.81 5.45
C SER A 173 -6.40 8.51 4.37
N LEU A 174 -5.29 9.12 4.79
CA LEU A 174 -4.28 9.70 3.91
C LEU A 174 -2.95 8.97 4.15
N PRO A 175 -2.15 8.69 3.10
CA PRO A 175 -0.92 7.90 3.23
C PRO A 175 0.13 8.59 4.11
N SER A 176 0.10 9.92 4.22
CA SER A 176 0.98 10.69 5.11
C SER A 176 0.27 11.92 5.67
N LEU A 177 0.27 12.06 6.99
CA LEU A 177 -0.18 13.26 7.70
C LEU A 177 0.93 14.32 7.71
N LYS A 178 1.43 14.69 6.52
CA LYS A 178 2.47 15.71 6.36
C LYS A 178 1.85 17.09 6.57
N VAL A 179 1.94 17.63 7.78
CA VAL A 179 1.10 18.76 8.26
C VAL A 179 1.53 20.13 7.72
N ASP A 180 2.39 20.21 6.71
CA ASP A 180 2.73 21.50 6.10
C ASP A 180 1.54 22.14 5.36
N SER A 181 0.61 21.31 4.89
CA SER A 181 -0.55 21.72 4.07
C SER A 181 -1.93 21.33 4.66
N PHE A 182 -2.01 20.57 5.75
CA PHE A 182 -3.29 20.15 6.35
C PHE A 182 -3.69 20.98 7.58
N SER A 183 -4.98 21.28 7.72
CA SER A 183 -5.51 21.71 9.02
C SER A 183 -5.68 20.52 9.96
N LEU A 184 -5.49 20.74 11.27
CA LEU A 184 -5.72 19.70 12.27
C LEU A 184 -7.18 19.21 12.29
N ASP A 185 -8.13 20.04 11.86
CA ASP A 185 -9.53 19.68 11.74
C ASP A 185 -9.73 18.55 10.71
N ILE A 186 -9.05 18.63 9.56
CA ILE A 186 -9.12 17.58 8.52
C ILE A 186 -8.58 16.25 9.06
N ILE A 187 -7.49 16.30 9.84
CA ILE A 187 -6.88 15.10 10.43
C ILE A 187 -7.82 14.43 11.45
N GLU A 188 -8.63 15.20 12.17
CA GLU A 188 -9.64 14.67 13.09
C GLU A 188 -10.87 14.09 12.38
N GLU A 189 -11.23 14.64 11.21
CA GLU A 189 -12.30 14.13 10.35
C GLU A 189 -11.92 12.79 9.67
N LEU A 190 -10.62 12.47 9.54
CA LEU A 190 -10.17 11.15 9.09
C LEU A 190 -10.42 10.10 10.20
N SER A 191 -11.57 9.44 10.11
CA SER A 191 -11.97 8.33 10.97
C SER A 191 -10.85 7.28 11.05
N GLY A 192 -10.45 6.87 12.26
CA GLY A 192 -9.47 5.80 12.45
C GLY A 192 -8.03 6.25 12.69
N VAL A 193 -7.71 7.55 12.63
CA VAL A 193 -6.38 8.03 13.02
C VAL A 193 -6.21 7.86 14.54
N ARG A 194 -5.59 6.73 14.95
CA ARG A 194 -4.88 6.69 16.23
C ARG A 194 -3.91 7.86 16.20
N LYS A 195 -3.89 8.68 17.26
CA LYS A 195 -2.98 9.83 17.46
C LYS A 195 -1.52 9.37 17.60
N SER A 196 -1.01 8.69 16.58
CA SER A 196 0.20 7.88 16.49
C SER A 196 1.44 8.70 16.12
N GLY A 197 1.24 9.97 15.76
CA GLY A 197 2.26 11.00 15.61
C GLY A 197 2.04 11.83 14.35
N LEU A 198 2.26 13.15 14.44
CA LEU A 198 2.22 14.05 13.28
C LEU A 198 3.57 14.05 12.57
N THR A 199 3.58 14.07 11.24
CA THR A 199 4.82 14.02 10.46
C THR A 199 5.11 15.37 9.81
N PHE A 200 6.35 15.83 9.95
CA PHE A 200 6.85 17.08 9.38
C PHE A 200 8.08 16.78 8.54
N ALA A 201 7.98 17.00 7.23
CA ALA A 201 9.13 16.92 6.35
C ALA A 201 9.77 18.31 6.28
N ILE A 202 10.78 18.54 7.11
CA ILE A 202 11.48 19.84 7.19
C ILE A 202 12.50 19.95 6.07
N GLU A 203 13.12 18.83 5.70
CA GLU A 203 14.28 18.73 4.80
C GLU A 203 15.51 19.44 5.35
N THR A 204 15.43 20.75 5.55
CA THR A 204 16.51 21.61 6.03
C THR A 204 15.94 22.77 6.89
N PRO A 205 16.60 23.18 7.99
CA PRO A 205 15.98 24.00 9.03
C PRO A 205 15.97 25.52 8.76
N LEU A 206 16.93 26.06 8.00
CA LEU A 206 17.05 27.51 7.82
C LEU A 206 16.20 27.99 6.63
N GLU A 207 15.57 29.15 6.78
CA GLU A 207 14.69 29.74 5.76
C GLU A 207 15.40 29.89 4.39
N MET A 208 16.65 30.35 4.39
CA MET A 208 17.44 30.49 3.17
C MET A 208 17.62 29.14 2.45
N TRP A 209 17.94 28.08 3.21
CA TRP A 209 18.13 26.73 2.68
C TRP A 209 16.80 26.13 2.19
N GLN A 210 15.71 26.37 2.91
CA GLN A 210 14.35 26.00 2.51
C GLN A 210 13.96 26.64 1.17
N LYS A 211 14.26 27.93 0.98
CA LYS A 211 14.06 28.62 -0.31
C LYS A 211 14.94 28.06 -1.41
N SER A 212 16.19 27.67 -1.10
CA SER A 212 17.05 26.94 -2.04
C SER A 212 16.43 25.63 -2.49
N MET A 213 15.68 24.92 -1.64
CA MET A 213 14.96 23.69 -2.01
C MET A 213 13.64 23.92 -2.77
N ASN A 214 13.18 25.18 -2.85
CA ASN A 214 11.82 25.57 -3.23
C ASN A 214 10.74 24.92 -2.34
N LYS A 215 10.98 24.91 -1.02
CA LYS A 215 10.07 24.32 -0.04
C LYS A 215 10.22 25.00 1.31
N GLU A 216 9.27 25.88 1.65
CA GLU A 216 9.25 26.61 2.91
C GLU A 216 8.50 25.82 3.98
N VAL A 217 9.11 25.72 5.16
CA VAL A 217 8.51 25.14 6.36
C VAL A 217 8.95 25.97 7.57
N PRO A 218 8.37 27.17 7.77
CA PRO A 218 8.76 28.08 8.85
C PRO A 218 8.62 27.43 10.23
N ILE A 219 9.59 27.66 11.11
CA ILE A 219 9.61 27.06 12.45
C ILE A 219 8.41 27.49 13.30
N GLU A 220 7.97 28.73 13.13
CA GLU A 220 6.82 29.30 13.84
C GLU A 220 5.53 28.55 13.50
N GLN A 221 5.37 28.18 12.22
CA GLN A 221 4.24 27.39 11.75
C GLN A 221 4.27 25.99 12.37
N VAL A 222 5.45 25.35 12.38
CA VAL A 222 5.66 24.02 13.00
C VAL A 222 5.30 24.06 14.49
N ILE A 223 5.82 25.05 15.23
CA ILE A 223 5.53 25.23 16.66
C ILE A 223 4.04 25.45 16.89
N ALA A 224 3.40 26.32 16.11
CA ALA A 224 1.98 26.62 16.25
C ALA A 224 1.10 25.37 16.06
N ILE A 225 1.37 24.59 15.00
CA ILE A 225 0.66 23.33 14.73
C ILE A 225 0.86 22.33 15.88
N LEU A 226 2.08 22.18 16.37
CA LEU A 226 2.39 21.24 17.45
C LEU A 226 1.74 21.62 18.78
N LEU A 227 1.69 22.91 19.11
CA LEU A 227 1.00 23.41 20.29
C LEU A 227 -0.50 23.09 20.23
N GLU A 228 -1.13 23.31 19.06
CA GLU A 228 -2.54 22.99 18.86
C GLU A 228 -2.80 21.48 18.89
N ALA A 229 -1.99 20.69 18.19
CA ALA A 229 -2.08 19.23 18.20
C ALA A 229 -1.95 18.66 19.62
N LYS A 230 -1.07 19.24 20.45
CA LYS A 230 -0.90 18.83 21.85
C LYS A 230 -2.16 19.08 22.68
N LYS A 231 -2.84 20.21 22.50
CA LYS A 231 -4.14 20.47 23.17
C LYS A 231 -5.17 19.42 22.78
N ARG A 232 -5.15 18.98 21.52
CA ARG A 232 -6.01 17.94 20.98
C ARG A 232 -5.52 16.52 21.31
N GLY A 233 -4.45 16.36 22.08
CA GLY A 233 -4.03 15.07 22.65
C GLY A 233 -2.97 14.30 21.86
N TRP A 234 -2.40 14.87 20.79
CA TRP A 234 -1.19 14.31 20.18
C TRP A 234 0.00 14.42 21.13
N ARG A 235 0.82 13.38 21.19
CA ARG A 235 1.96 13.29 22.11
C ARG A 235 3.30 13.06 21.42
N LEU A 236 3.30 12.88 20.10
CA LEU A 236 4.47 12.54 19.31
C LEU A 236 4.48 13.34 18.00
N ALA A 237 5.64 13.88 17.64
CA ALA A 237 5.95 14.44 16.34
C ALA A 237 7.09 13.65 15.69
N LYS A 238 7.01 13.45 14.38
CA LYS A 238 8.04 12.83 13.54
C LYS A 238 8.61 13.90 12.62
N PHE A 239 9.93 14.07 12.60
CA PHE A 239 10.61 15.04 11.75
C PHE A 239 11.49 14.32 10.74
N TYR A 240 11.49 14.79 9.51
CA TYR A 240 12.32 14.28 8.43
C TYR A 240 13.26 15.38 7.94
N PHE A 241 14.55 15.06 7.90
CA PHE A 241 15.62 15.91 7.40
C PHE A 241 16.42 15.17 6.33
N MET A 242 17.08 15.93 5.46
CA MET A 242 18.07 15.43 4.53
C MET A 242 19.40 16.14 4.80
N VAL A 243 20.51 15.41 4.70
CA VAL A 243 21.87 15.96 4.81
C VAL A 243 22.59 15.86 3.47
N GLY A 244 23.52 16.77 3.20
CA GLY A 244 24.24 16.82 1.93
C GLY A 244 23.44 17.47 0.79
N LEU A 245 22.49 18.34 1.10
CA LEU A 245 21.76 19.11 0.09
C LEU A 245 22.66 20.18 -0.55
N PRO A 246 22.47 20.52 -1.85
CA PRO A 246 23.21 21.61 -2.49
C PRO A 246 22.99 22.94 -1.78
N PHE A 247 24.05 23.75 -1.71
CA PHE A 247 24.05 25.08 -1.09
C PHE A 247 23.81 25.09 0.42
N VAL A 248 23.87 23.92 1.07
CA VAL A 248 23.86 23.78 2.53
C VAL A 248 25.27 23.40 2.99
N PRO A 249 25.99 24.27 3.71
CA PRO A 249 27.33 23.96 4.19
C PRO A 249 27.32 22.85 5.25
N THR A 250 28.05 21.76 5.00
CA THR A 250 28.14 20.59 5.90
C THR A 250 28.57 20.95 7.32
N GLU A 251 29.45 21.95 7.47
CA GLU A 251 29.96 22.42 8.77
C GLU A 251 28.87 23.09 9.63
N GLU A 252 27.91 23.77 8.99
CA GLU A 252 26.82 24.51 9.66
C GLU A 252 25.54 23.68 9.80
N GLU A 253 25.34 22.71 8.90
CA GLU A 253 24.11 21.89 8.79
C GLU A 253 23.74 21.20 10.11
N GLN A 254 24.75 20.64 10.80
CA GLN A 254 24.54 19.93 12.06
C GLN A 254 24.03 20.85 13.17
N GLU A 255 24.68 22.00 13.34
CA GLU A 255 24.34 22.97 14.38
C GLU A 255 22.94 23.54 14.13
N ALA A 256 22.61 23.85 12.88
CA ALA A 256 21.31 24.37 12.49
C ALA A 256 20.17 23.37 12.75
N ILE A 257 20.35 22.08 12.42
CA ILE A 257 19.33 21.04 12.67
C ILE A 257 19.11 20.88 14.18
N ILE A 258 20.20 20.83 14.95
CA ILE A 258 20.14 20.70 16.41
C ILE A 258 19.45 21.94 17.03
N ALA A 259 19.77 23.15 16.57
CA ALA A 259 19.16 24.38 17.05
C ALA A 259 17.66 24.42 16.77
N PHE A 260 17.23 24.11 15.54
CA PHE A 260 15.83 24.02 15.16
C PHE A 260 15.04 23.05 16.06
N LEU A 261 15.56 21.83 16.24
CA LEU A 261 14.91 20.81 17.07
C LEU A 261 14.85 21.24 18.54
N LYS A 262 15.90 21.90 19.06
CA LYS A 262 15.92 22.41 20.43
C LYS A 262 14.84 23.47 20.63
N GLU A 263 14.71 24.39 19.69
CA GLU A 263 13.70 25.44 19.75
C GLU A 263 12.28 24.86 19.71
N VAL A 264 11.99 23.97 18.75
CA VAL A 264 10.71 23.26 18.68
C VAL A 264 10.41 22.51 19.97
N HIS A 265 11.39 21.79 20.52
CA HIS A 265 11.22 21.05 21.77
C HIS A 265 11.02 21.98 22.97
N GLN A 266 11.75 23.10 23.04
CA GLN A 266 11.61 24.07 24.13
C GLN A 266 10.23 24.71 24.15
N ALA A 267 9.69 25.07 22.98
CA ALA A 267 8.37 25.66 22.85
C ALA A 267 7.24 24.66 23.11
N THR A 268 7.35 23.42 22.62
CA THR A 268 6.21 22.48 22.58
C THR A 268 6.27 21.42 23.67
N LYS A 269 7.47 21.04 24.13
CA LYS A 269 7.74 19.87 24.99
C LYS A 269 7.14 18.57 24.47
N ILE A 270 6.93 18.44 23.16
CA ILE A 270 6.40 17.22 22.55
C ILE A 270 7.50 16.16 22.42
N ASN A 271 7.14 14.88 22.45
CA ASN A 271 8.10 13.82 22.12
C ASN A 271 8.40 13.88 20.62
N MET A 272 9.65 13.58 20.27
CA MET A 272 10.11 13.70 18.88
C MET A 272 10.81 12.42 18.42
N HIS A 273 10.46 11.97 17.22
CA HIS A 273 11.21 10.98 16.45
C HIS A 273 11.79 11.66 15.22
N ILE A 274 13.10 11.53 15.00
CA ILE A 274 13.82 12.20 13.93
C ILE A 274 14.29 11.11 12.96
N ASN A 275 13.99 11.29 11.68
CA ASN A 275 14.53 10.49 10.59
C ASN A 275 15.40 11.38 9.70
N ILE A 276 16.59 10.90 9.36
CA ILE A 276 17.56 11.66 8.58
C ILE A 276 17.99 10.81 7.37
N GLY A 277 17.82 11.34 6.16
CA GLY A 277 18.31 10.71 4.94
C GLY A 277 19.55 11.41 4.42
N THR A 278 20.42 10.69 3.69
CA THR A 278 21.43 11.33 2.85
C THR A 278 20.77 11.77 1.55
N PHE A 279 21.03 12.98 1.09
CA PHE A 279 20.50 13.45 -0.18
C PHE A 279 21.07 12.61 -1.33
N ILE A 280 20.19 12.13 -2.20
CA ILE A 280 20.53 11.36 -3.41
C ILE A 280 20.16 12.23 -4.61
N PRO A 281 21.13 12.79 -5.35
CA PRO A 281 20.86 13.53 -6.58
C PRO A 281 20.11 12.65 -7.58
N LYS A 282 18.98 13.14 -8.12
CA LYS A 282 18.13 12.36 -9.04
C LYS A 282 18.19 12.90 -10.46
N PRO A 283 18.27 12.03 -11.48
CA PRO A 283 18.11 12.41 -12.88
C PRO A 283 16.88 13.27 -13.13
N HIS A 284 16.98 14.22 -14.06
CA HIS A 284 15.92 15.14 -14.48
C HIS A 284 15.34 16.02 -13.35
N THR A 285 16.07 16.18 -12.25
CA THR A 285 15.75 17.19 -11.22
C THR A 285 16.66 18.40 -11.36
N PRO A 286 16.25 19.58 -10.87
CA PRO A 286 17.14 20.74 -10.79
C PRO A 286 18.46 20.44 -10.06
N PHE A 287 18.49 19.47 -9.13
CA PHE A 287 19.70 19.04 -8.42
C PHE A 287 20.37 17.79 -9.00
N GLN A 288 20.10 17.44 -10.26
CA GLN A 288 20.76 16.31 -10.91
C GLN A 288 22.30 16.46 -10.99
N TRP A 289 22.81 17.69 -10.95
CA TRP A 289 24.24 18.02 -10.97
C TRP A 289 24.92 18.05 -9.60
N ALA A 290 24.16 17.86 -8.52
CA ALA A 290 24.69 17.86 -7.18
C ALA A 290 25.67 16.70 -6.95
N THR A 291 26.65 16.93 -6.07
CA THR A 291 27.60 15.92 -5.63
C THR A 291 26.87 14.76 -4.95
N LEU A 292 27.22 13.53 -5.31
CA LEU A 292 26.83 12.35 -4.54
C LEU A 292 27.83 12.14 -3.42
N MET A 293 27.39 12.35 -2.19
CA MET A 293 28.23 12.22 -1.00
C MET A 293 28.77 10.80 -0.84
N ALA A 294 30.07 10.68 -0.58
CA ALA A 294 30.72 9.40 -0.30
C ALA A 294 30.14 8.76 0.98
N PRO A 295 30.00 7.44 1.04
CA PRO A 295 29.27 6.79 2.13
C PRO A 295 29.97 6.91 3.49
N GLU A 296 31.32 6.97 3.53
CA GLU A 296 32.10 7.23 4.74
C GLU A 296 31.83 8.62 5.31
N GLU A 297 31.78 9.64 4.44
CA GLU A 297 31.48 11.02 4.81
C GLU A 297 30.05 11.11 5.36
N ALA A 298 29.08 10.56 4.64
CA ALA A 298 27.68 10.50 5.06
C ALA A 298 27.52 9.80 6.41
N ASN A 299 28.21 8.66 6.61
CA ASN A 299 28.19 7.94 7.89
C ASN A 299 28.75 8.78 9.05
N ASN A 300 29.87 9.46 8.85
CA ASN A 300 30.47 10.34 9.85
C ASN A 300 29.55 11.51 10.19
N HIS A 301 28.94 12.13 9.16
CA HIS A 301 28.02 13.24 9.33
C HIS A 301 26.76 12.81 10.10
N LEU A 302 26.09 11.74 9.67
CA LEU A 302 24.86 11.22 10.28
C LEU A 302 25.08 10.71 11.72
N SER A 303 26.18 10.00 11.97
CA SER A 303 26.50 9.50 13.33
C SER A 303 26.81 10.64 14.30
N THR A 304 27.52 11.67 13.86
CA THR A 304 27.80 12.87 14.66
C THR A 304 26.53 13.65 14.95
N LEU A 305 25.69 13.88 13.94
CA LEU A 305 24.42 14.57 14.09
C LEU A 305 23.46 13.80 15.02
N LYS A 306 23.39 12.47 14.89
CA LYS A 306 22.60 11.62 15.79
C LYS A 306 23.01 11.79 17.24
N ARG A 307 24.33 11.74 17.52
CA ARG A 307 24.86 11.96 18.87
C ARG A 307 24.51 13.37 19.37
N GLY A 308 24.74 14.40 18.56
CA GLY A 308 24.45 15.78 18.91
C GLY A 308 22.97 16.04 19.24
N ILE A 309 22.04 15.46 18.47
CA ILE A 309 20.59 15.55 18.75
C ILE A 309 20.24 14.87 20.08
N GLN A 310 20.77 13.66 20.33
CA GLN A 310 20.48 12.89 21.55
C GLN A 310 21.05 13.55 22.81
N GLU A 311 22.22 14.19 22.70
CA GLU A 311 22.83 14.99 23.77
C GLU A 311 22.03 16.27 24.04
N ALA A 312 21.60 16.95 22.98
CA ALA A 312 20.84 18.19 23.08
C ALA A 312 19.41 18.00 23.61
N ILE A 313 18.76 16.89 23.27
CA ILE A 313 17.35 16.64 23.57
C ILE A 313 17.15 15.19 24.05
N LYS A 314 17.17 15.01 25.37
CA LYS A 314 17.03 13.70 26.01
C LYS A 314 15.69 13.03 25.68
N GLY A 315 15.72 11.72 25.44
CA GLY A 315 14.52 10.91 25.15
C GLY A 315 14.08 10.91 23.68
N THR A 316 14.80 11.64 22.82
CA THR A 316 14.55 11.67 21.37
C THR A 316 14.99 10.38 20.70
N LYS A 317 14.13 9.81 19.85
CA LYS A 317 14.52 8.70 18.96
C LYS A 317 15.05 9.27 17.66
N VAL A 318 16.25 8.84 17.25
CA VAL A 318 16.87 9.28 16.00
C VAL A 318 17.25 8.05 15.18
N ALA A 319 16.73 7.99 13.96
CA ALA A 319 17.07 7.01 12.95
C ALA A 319 17.62 7.73 11.72
N TYR A 320 18.48 7.07 10.97
CA TYR A 320 18.92 7.55 9.66
C TYR A 320 18.97 6.40 8.67
N GLN A 321 18.87 6.73 7.38
CA GLN A 321 19.00 5.77 6.28
C GLN A 321 20.43 5.25 6.21
N ASP A 322 20.60 3.99 5.82
CA ASP A 322 21.93 3.41 5.62
C ASP A 322 22.69 4.19 4.51
N PRO A 323 23.87 4.76 4.81
CA PRO A 323 24.62 5.58 3.85
C PRO A 323 25.05 4.82 2.61
N TRP A 324 25.38 3.54 2.75
CA TRP A 324 25.83 2.70 1.65
C TRP A 324 24.70 2.37 0.68
N SER A 325 23.53 2.01 1.20
CA SER A 325 22.33 1.81 0.40
C SER A 325 21.97 3.08 -0.39
N SER A 326 22.09 4.25 0.24
CA SER A 326 21.86 5.56 -0.39
C SER A 326 22.87 5.84 -1.51
N TYR A 327 24.14 5.52 -1.29
CA TYR A 327 25.21 5.67 -2.27
C TYR A 327 24.99 4.76 -3.48
N ILE A 328 24.73 3.47 -3.28
CA ILE A 328 24.44 2.52 -4.36
C ILE A 328 23.19 2.95 -5.16
N GLU A 329 22.14 3.44 -4.50
CA GLU A 329 20.99 4.02 -5.19
C GLU A 329 21.39 5.25 -6.04
N GLY A 330 22.29 6.09 -5.55
CA GLY A 330 22.86 7.23 -6.29
C GLY A 330 23.67 6.80 -7.52
N VAL A 331 24.56 5.81 -7.36
CA VAL A 331 25.37 5.22 -8.44
C VAL A 331 24.47 4.63 -9.51
N ILE A 332 23.54 3.77 -9.13
CA ILE A 332 22.62 3.12 -10.07
C ILE A 332 21.74 4.17 -10.73
N SER A 333 21.11 5.09 -10.00
CA SER A 333 20.20 6.06 -10.61
C SER A 333 20.87 7.02 -11.59
N ARG A 334 22.17 7.31 -11.45
CA ARG A 334 22.93 8.23 -12.31
C ARG A 334 23.92 7.54 -13.25
N GLY A 335 23.94 6.20 -13.29
CA GLY A 335 24.85 5.41 -14.10
C GLY A 335 24.57 5.44 -15.60
N GLY A 336 25.59 5.22 -16.41
CA GLY A 336 25.40 4.82 -17.81
C GLY A 336 25.10 3.33 -17.97
N VAL A 337 25.24 2.82 -19.19
CA VAL A 337 24.99 1.41 -19.52
C VAL A 337 26.00 0.49 -18.84
N GLU A 338 27.21 0.99 -18.58
CA GLU A 338 28.28 0.26 -17.89
C GLU A 338 27.90 -0.20 -16.46
N ILE A 339 26.96 0.49 -15.81
CA ILE A 339 26.48 0.09 -14.47
C ILE A 339 25.62 -1.18 -14.53
N ALA A 340 25.11 -1.59 -15.70
CA ALA A 340 24.47 -2.89 -15.84
C ALA A 340 25.42 -4.04 -15.48
N ASN A 341 26.69 -3.96 -15.90
CA ASN A 341 27.70 -4.97 -15.57
C ASN A 341 27.94 -5.06 -14.06
N LEU A 342 27.94 -3.92 -13.35
CA LEU A 342 28.05 -3.89 -11.89
C LEU A 342 26.88 -4.63 -11.22
N ILE A 343 25.66 -4.40 -11.70
CA ILE A 343 24.45 -5.06 -11.19
C ILE A 343 24.48 -6.57 -11.46
N GLU A 344 24.87 -6.97 -12.67
CA GLU A 344 24.97 -8.38 -13.08
C GLU A 344 26.03 -9.12 -12.25
N GLU A 345 27.21 -8.54 -12.07
CA GLU A 345 28.28 -9.16 -11.29
C GLU A 345 27.91 -9.26 -9.81
N ALA A 346 27.29 -8.22 -9.22
CA ALA A 346 26.76 -8.29 -7.86
C ALA A 346 25.77 -9.44 -7.69
N TYR A 347 24.89 -9.65 -8.66
CA TYR A 347 23.97 -10.79 -8.67
C TYR A 347 24.71 -12.13 -8.76
N HIS A 348 25.74 -12.26 -9.61
CA HIS A 348 26.53 -13.50 -9.71
C HIS A 348 27.31 -13.83 -8.44
N GLN A 349 27.76 -12.80 -7.71
CA GLN A 349 28.47 -12.96 -6.44
C GLN A 349 27.55 -13.09 -5.21
N GLY A 350 26.23 -13.11 -5.42
CA GLY A 350 25.26 -13.48 -4.39
C GLY A 350 24.49 -12.34 -3.73
N ALA A 351 24.57 -11.10 -4.25
CA ALA A 351 23.71 -9.99 -3.81
C ALA A 351 22.23 -10.38 -3.97
N ARG A 352 21.45 -10.37 -2.89
CA ARG A 352 20.03 -10.77 -2.87
C ARG A 352 19.32 -10.00 -1.77
N LEU A 353 18.19 -9.37 -2.14
CA LEU A 353 17.37 -8.57 -1.21
C LEU A 353 18.15 -7.39 -0.60
N ASP A 354 19.12 -6.84 -1.31
CA ASP A 354 20.00 -5.76 -0.83
C ASP A 354 19.28 -4.44 -0.52
N ALA A 355 18.02 -4.29 -0.93
CA ALA A 355 17.15 -3.19 -0.50
C ALA A 355 16.76 -3.27 0.99
N TRP A 356 16.91 -4.45 1.61
CA TRP A 356 16.69 -4.68 3.04
C TRP A 356 18.04 -4.64 3.76
N TYR A 357 18.18 -3.73 4.72
CA TYR A 357 19.46 -3.43 5.36
C TYR A 357 20.09 -4.67 6.03
N GLU A 358 19.27 -5.61 6.51
CA GLU A 358 19.72 -6.86 7.14
C GLU A 358 20.36 -7.84 6.16
N HIS A 359 20.16 -7.63 4.86
CA HIS A 359 20.71 -8.44 3.78
C HIS A 359 21.77 -7.71 2.95
N PHE A 360 21.89 -6.39 3.11
CA PHE A 360 22.83 -5.58 2.34
C PHE A 360 24.29 -5.97 2.61
N ASN A 361 24.99 -6.43 1.57
CA ASN A 361 26.40 -6.81 1.66
C ASN A 361 27.31 -5.66 1.23
N LYS A 362 27.60 -4.74 2.17
CA LYS A 362 28.51 -3.60 1.94
C LYS A 362 29.84 -4.02 1.30
N LYS A 363 30.47 -5.08 1.83
CA LYS A 363 31.80 -5.47 1.39
C LYS A 363 31.79 -5.88 -0.09
N LEU A 364 30.79 -6.65 -0.50
CA LEU A 364 30.63 -7.06 -1.89
C LEU A 364 30.55 -5.86 -2.83
N TRP A 365 29.67 -4.88 -2.55
CA TRP A 365 29.54 -3.71 -3.41
C TRP A 365 30.80 -2.85 -3.45
N LEU A 366 31.50 -2.71 -2.32
CA LEU A 366 32.78 -2.00 -2.28
C LEU A 366 33.83 -2.71 -3.15
N ASP A 367 34.03 -4.01 -2.93
CA ASP A 367 35.02 -4.80 -3.69
C ASP A 367 34.75 -4.70 -5.20
N LEU A 368 33.48 -4.84 -5.61
CA LEU A 368 33.09 -4.74 -7.02
C LEU A 368 33.38 -3.37 -7.62
N ILE A 369 33.06 -2.29 -6.89
CA ILE A 369 33.30 -0.93 -7.38
C ILE A 369 34.80 -0.64 -7.47
N GLU A 370 35.62 -1.14 -6.53
CA GLU A 370 37.07 -0.95 -6.54
C GLU A 370 37.79 -1.79 -7.62
N GLU A 371 37.29 -2.99 -7.91
CA GLU A 371 37.87 -3.91 -8.88
C GLU A 371 37.41 -3.65 -10.33
N GLY A 372 36.22 -3.07 -10.50
CA GLY A 372 35.61 -2.81 -11.81
C GLY A 372 35.97 -1.44 -12.41
N ASP A 373 35.79 -1.33 -13.72
CA ASP A 373 35.92 -0.06 -14.45
C ASP A 373 34.52 0.55 -14.66
N TYR A 374 33.99 1.17 -13.62
CA TYR A 374 32.68 1.83 -13.64
C TYR A 374 32.86 3.34 -13.57
N SER A 375 32.24 4.06 -14.50
CA SER A 375 32.28 5.53 -14.54
C SER A 375 31.35 6.13 -13.49
N ILE A 376 31.74 6.05 -12.21
CA ILE A 376 30.99 6.63 -11.10
C ILE A 376 31.40 8.10 -10.94
N GLN A 377 30.62 8.98 -11.56
CA GLN A 377 30.86 10.42 -11.46
C GLN A 377 30.14 11.02 -10.25
N GLU A 378 30.92 11.55 -9.32
CA GLU A 378 30.39 12.19 -8.10
C GLU A 378 29.76 13.55 -8.40
N GLU A 379 30.45 14.37 -9.20
CA GLU A 379 30.09 15.75 -9.53
C GLU A 379 29.91 15.96 -11.04
N TRP A 380 28.96 16.80 -11.44
CA TRP A 380 28.70 17.10 -12.84
C TRP A 380 28.70 18.60 -13.10
N SER A 381 29.27 19.03 -14.22
CA SER A 381 29.12 20.41 -14.69
C SER A 381 27.73 20.64 -15.29
N LEU A 382 27.22 21.86 -15.17
CA LEU A 382 25.95 22.27 -15.81
C LEU A 382 25.99 22.12 -17.33
N GLU A 383 27.17 22.18 -17.96
CA GLU A 383 27.35 22.11 -19.42
C GLU A 383 27.63 20.70 -19.95
N GLU A 384 27.93 19.72 -19.09
CA GLU A 384 28.23 18.35 -19.49
C GLU A 384 27.00 17.61 -20.02
N SER A 385 27.19 16.67 -20.95
CA SER A 385 26.14 15.73 -21.34
C SER A 385 25.96 14.70 -20.24
N LEU A 386 24.71 14.45 -19.84
CA LEU A 386 24.38 13.48 -18.79
C LEU A 386 23.98 12.14 -19.43
N PRO A 387 24.27 10.99 -18.79
CA PRO A 387 23.91 9.66 -19.32
C PRO A 387 22.41 9.55 -19.68
N TRP A 388 21.55 10.17 -18.88
CA TRP A 388 20.10 10.16 -19.08
C TRP A 388 19.57 11.25 -20.01
N ASP A 389 20.42 12.04 -20.70
CA ASP A 389 19.96 13.06 -21.66
C ASP A 389 19.21 12.45 -22.86
N SER A 390 19.35 11.14 -23.12
CA SER A 390 18.55 10.38 -24.09
C SER A 390 17.09 10.18 -23.66
N VAL A 391 16.71 10.60 -22.45
CA VAL A 391 15.33 10.53 -21.96
C VAL A 391 14.79 11.93 -21.69
N SER A 392 13.62 12.21 -22.24
CA SER A 392 12.94 13.48 -22.04
C SER A 392 11.66 13.30 -21.24
N LEU A 393 11.62 13.91 -20.06
CA LEU A 393 10.40 14.03 -19.25
C LEU A 393 9.53 15.22 -19.67
N GLY A 394 9.80 15.85 -20.82
CA GLY A 394 9.21 17.12 -21.26
C GLY A 394 9.81 18.37 -20.59
N ILE A 395 10.47 18.22 -19.44
CA ILE A 395 11.15 19.34 -18.77
C ILE A 395 12.41 19.73 -19.54
N SER A 396 12.53 21.02 -19.86
CA SER A 396 13.67 21.55 -20.58
C SER A 396 14.91 21.67 -19.71
N ARG A 397 16.09 21.39 -20.29
CA ARG A 397 17.38 21.58 -19.63
C ARG A 397 17.61 23.03 -19.19
N LEU A 398 17.12 24.00 -19.98
CA LEU A 398 17.18 25.42 -19.64
C LEU A 398 16.40 25.73 -18.34
N PHE A 399 15.22 25.15 -18.17
CA PHE A 399 14.46 25.29 -16.93
C PHE A 399 15.22 24.72 -15.73
N LEU A 400 15.80 23.52 -15.87
CA LEU A 400 16.57 22.88 -14.78
C LEU A 400 17.79 23.73 -14.38
N LYS A 401 18.53 24.28 -15.34
CA LYS A 401 19.64 25.21 -15.08
C LYS A 401 19.17 26.48 -14.38
N ARG A 402 18.05 27.06 -14.83
CA ARG A 402 17.48 28.24 -14.18
C ARG A 402 17.10 27.95 -12.72
N GLU A 403 16.51 26.80 -12.45
CA GLU A 403 16.17 26.39 -11.08
C GLU A 403 17.42 26.15 -10.22
N TRP A 404 18.52 25.64 -10.79
CA TRP A 404 19.80 25.55 -10.09
C TRP A 404 20.33 26.93 -9.67
N GLU A 405 20.36 27.90 -10.58
CA GLU A 405 20.80 29.27 -10.24
C GLU A 405 19.88 29.94 -9.21
N ARG A 406 18.56 29.75 -9.35
CA ARG A 406 17.60 30.25 -8.34
C ARG A 406 17.79 29.60 -6.99
N ALA A 407 18.16 28.32 -6.93
CA ALA A 407 18.47 27.64 -5.68
C ALA A 407 19.71 28.25 -5.01
N LYS A 408 20.75 28.55 -5.79
CA LYS A 408 21.98 29.20 -5.33
C LYS A 408 21.72 30.60 -4.76
N GLU A 409 20.78 31.34 -5.34
CA GLU A 409 20.34 32.66 -4.88
C GLU A 409 19.23 32.60 -3.83
N SER A 410 18.79 31.41 -3.41
CA SER A 410 17.68 31.19 -2.47
C SER A 410 16.38 31.89 -2.89
N LEU A 411 16.08 31.86 -4.19
CA LEU A 411 14.85 32.40 -4.78
C LEU A 411 13.80 31.31 -4.95
N LEU A 412 12.54 31.63 -4.63
CA LEU A 412 11.40 30.72 -4.78
C LEU A 412 10.82 30.75 -6.18
N THR A 413 10.41 29.60 -6.69
CA THR A 413 9.64 29.45 -7.92
C THR A 413 8.18 29.17 -7.57
N THR A 414 7.25 29.87 -8.22
CA THR A 414 5.82 29.76 -7.92
C THR A 414 5.26 28.38 -8.25
N LYS A 415 4.11 28.04 -7.65
CA LYS A 415 3.45 26.75 -7.86
C LYS A 415 3.12 26.53 -9.34
N CYS A 416 3.07 25.26 -9.74
CA CYS A 416 2.62 24.84 -11.06
C CYS A 416 1.10 25.03 -11.17
N LEU A 417 0.65 26.15 -11.71
CA LEU A 417 -0.77 26.51 -11.88
C LEU A 417 -1.15 26.56 -13.37
N PRO A 418 -2.45 26.58 -13.74
CA PRO A 418 -2.91 26.79 -15.12
C PRO A 418 -2.31 28.04 -15.76
N VAL A 419 -2.21 29.12 -14.98
CA VAL A 419 -1.46 30.32 -15.36
C VAL A 419 0.00 30.14 -14.97
N CYS A 420 0.85 29.80 -15.93
CA CYS A 420 2.25 29.49 -15.70
C CYS A 420 3.16 30.72 -15.85
N GLU A 421 3.83 31.13 -14.76
CA GLU A 421 4.85 32.19 -14.79
C GLU A 421 6.26 31.67 -15.14
N TYR A 422 6.52 30.39 -14.87
CA TYR A 422 7.83 29.74 -15.01
C TYR A 422 7.74 28.52 -15.92
N PRO A 423 7.70 28.70 -17.25
CA PRO A 423 7.50 27.60 -18.19
C PRO A 423 8.64 26.58 -18.07
N CYS A 424 8.29 25.34 -17.73
CA CYS A 424 9.24 24.24 -17.61
C CYS A 424 9.46 23.47 -18.92
N GLY A 425 8.54 23.61 -19.88
CA GLY A 425 8.56 22.93 -21.18
C GLY A 425 7.58 21.76 -21.32
N VAL A 426 6.90 21.35 -20.23
CA VAL A 426 5.99 20.20 -20.25
C VAL A 426 4.62 20.55 -20.83
N CYS A 427 3.99 21.65 -20.36
CA CYS A 427 2.67 22.03 -20.86
C CYS A 427 2.72 22.50 -22.31
N SER A 428 1.70 22.15 -23.09
CA SER A 428 1.55 22.42 -24.52
C SER A 428 0.05 22.47 -24.87
N ASN A 429 -0.30 22.39 -26.16
CA ASN A 429 -1.69 22.16 -26.57
C ASN A 429 -2.18 20.73 -26.26
N GLU A 430 -1.27 19.80 -25.98
CA GLU A 430 -1.58 18.39 -25.66
C GLU A 430 -1.59 18.14 -24.14
N TYR A 431 -0.82 18.90 -23.37
CA TYR A 431 -0.68 18.69 -21.93
C TYR A 431 -0.91 19.98 -21.15
N TRP A 432 -1.75 19.95 -20.11
CA TRP A 432 -2.05 21.11 -19.28
C TRP A 432 -2.26 20.71 -17.82
N VAL A 433 -2.32 21.73 -16.96
CA VAL A 433 -2.64 21.55 -15.54
C VAL A 433 -4.15 21.45 -15.39
N ASP A 434 -4.63 20.35 -14.79
CA ASP A 434 -6.02 20.20 -14.38
C ASP A 434 -6.15 20.53 -12.89
N GLU A 435 -6.86 21.62 -12.59
CA GLU A 435 -7.29 21.96 -11.23
C GLU A 435 -8.76 21.59 -11.05
N ALA A 436 -9.06 20.94 -9.92
CA ALA A 436 -10.43 20.60 -9.59
C ALA A 436 -11.22 21.88 -9.32
N GLU A 437 -12.25 22.14 -10.13
CA GLU A 437 -13.13 23.29 -9.97
C GLU A 437 -14.06 23.13 -8.75
N GLU A 438 -14.37 24.24 -8.08
CA GLU A 438 -15.40 24.25 -7.04
C GLU A 438 -16.77 23.97 -7.66
N MET A 439 -17.43 22.92 -7.18
CA MET A 439 -18.79 22.55 -7.57
C MET A 439 -19.67 22.38 -6.33
N GLU A 440 -20.97 22.63 -6.49
CA GLU A 440 -21.93 22.19 -5.48
C GLU A 440 -22.02 20.67 -5.50
N PHE A 441 -21.78 20.06 -4.35
CA PHE A 441 -21.88 18.63 -4.17
C PHE A 441 -23.34 18.24 -3.91
N ASP A 442 -23.83 17.24 -4.65
CA ASP A 442 -25.09 16.60 -4.28
C ASP A 442 -24.95 16.02 -2.88
N LYS A 443 -25.79 16.51 -1.96
CA LYS A 443 -25.76 16.08 -0.56
C LYS A 443 -26.40 14.70 -0.39
N ILE A 444 -25.72 13.63 -0.81
CA ILE A 444 -26.08 12.23 -0.52
C ILE A 444 -25.84 11.90 0.96
N GLU A 445 -26.89 11.87 1.79
CA GLU A 445 -26.75 11.38 3.18
C GLU A 445 -26.63 9.86 3.18
N GLY A 446 -25.64 9.34 3.91
CA GLY A 446 -25.61 7.93 4.24
C GLY A 446 -26.65 7.65 5.31
N GLU A 447 -27.51 6.67 5.08
CA GLU A 447 -28.43 6.21 6.11
C GLU A 447 -27.74 5.11 6.93
N ALA A 448 -27.64 5.32 8.24
CA ALA A 448 -27.16 4.28 9.13
C ALA A 448 -28.13 3.09 9.06
N PRO A 449 -27.62 1.84 9.04
CA PRO A 449 -28.46 0.65 9.17
C PRO A 449 -29.45 0.81 10.32
N GLN A 450 -30.75 0.78 9.99
CA GLN A 450 -31.82 0.89 10.98
C GLN A 450 -32.33 -0.51 11.35
N GLY A 451 -33.30 -0.58 12.25
CA GLY A 451 -34.00 -1.84 12.50
C GLY A 451 -33.45 -2.74 13.60
N VAL A 452 -34.15 -3.86 13.81
CA VAL A 452 -33.89 -4.77 14.93
C VAL A 452 -32.81 -5.76 14.53
N VAL A 453 -31.74 -5.80 15.32
CA VAL A 453 -30.63 -6.73 15.10
C VAL A 453 -31.04 -8.13 15.58
N HIS A 454 -30.94 -9.11 14.69
CA HIS A 454 -31.12 -10.53 15.01
C HIS A 454 -29.83 -11.29 14.71
N SER A 455 -29.56 -12.35 15.48
CA SER A 455 -28.50 -13.29 15.15
C SER A 455 -29.01 -14.24 14.06
N VAL A 456 -28.22 -14.45 13.03
CA VAL A 456 -28.53 -15.31 11.88
C VAL A 456 -27.49 -16.42 11.80
N LEU A 457 -27.96 -17.66 11.74
CA LEU A 457 -27.14 -18.85 11.62
C LEU A 457 -27.01 -19.21 10.14
N PHE A 458 -25.78 -19.19 9.64
CA PHE A 458 -25.44 -19.64 8.30
C PHE A 458 -24.70 -20.96 8.35
N SER A 459 -25.07 -21.88 7.46
CA SER A 459 -24.24 -23.03 7.14
C SER A 459 -23.46 -22.79 5.85
N TYR A 460 -22.21 -23.25 5.81
CA TYR A 460 -21.38 -23.14 4.62
C TYR A 460 -20.46 -24.34 4.40
N ARG A 461 -19.97 -24.46 3.17
CA ARG A 461 -18.94 -25.39 2.74
C ARG A 461 -17.61 -24.68 2.54
N LYS A 462 -16.53 -25.39 2.83
CA LYS A 462 -15.14 -24.98 2.58
C LYS A 462 -14.39 -26.15 1.98
N GLU A 463 -14.18 -26.12 0.68
CA GLU A 463 -13.70 -27.25 -0.12
C GLU A 463 -12.62 -26.81 -1.12
N GLU A 464 -12.06 -27.75 -1.86
CA GLU A 464 -11.09 -27.48 -2.93
C GLU A 464 -9.91 -26.60 -2.45
N ARG A 465 -9.56 -25.55 -3.19
CA ARG A 465 -8.46 -24.63 -2.84
C ARG A 465 -8.75 -23.81 -1.58
N ALA A 466 -10.02 -23.68 -1.17
CA ALA A 466 -10.36 -22.90 0.01
C ALA A 466 -9.82 -23.53 1.31
N ILE A 467 -9.52 -24.84 1.32
CA ILE A 467 -8.94 -25.52 2.50
C ILE A 467 -7.61 -24.91 2.93
N PHE A 468 -6.86 -24.29 2.02
CA PHE A 468 -5.59 -23.61 2.31
C PHE A 468 -5.76 -22.21 2.90
N THR A 469 -6.99 -21.70 2.96
CA THR A 469 -7.30 -20.41 3.58
C THR A 469 -7.33 -20.56 5.10
N SER A 470 -6.47 -19.83 5.80
CA SER A 470 -6.46 -19.78 7.26
C SER A 470 -7.74 -19.14 7.81
N HIS A 471 -8.12 -19.45 9.05
CA HIS A 471 -9.35 -18.94 9.65
C HIS A 471 -9.45 -17.40 9.65
N ILE A 472 -8.34 -16.70 9.94
CA ILE A 472 -8.33 -15.23 9.92
C ILE A 472 -8.65 -14.67 8.53
N ASN A 473 -8.18 -15.34 7.47
CA ASN A 473 -8.49 -14.96 6.09
C ASN A 473 -9.93 -15.35 5.70
N VAL A 474 -10.47 -16.45 6.22
CA VAL A 474 -11.90 -16.81 6.04
C VAL A 474 -12.79 -15.71 6.62
N MET A 475 -12.53 -15.27 7.85
CA MET A 475 -13.33 -14.20 8.46
C MET A 475 -13.27 -12.92 7.64
N ARG A 476 -12.08 -12.50 7.22
CA ARG A 476 -11.92 -11.34 6.33
C ARG A 476 -12.72 -11.51 5.03
N LEU A 477 -12.61 -12.66 4.37
CA LEU A 477 -13.34 -12.94 3.13
C LEU A 477 -14.85 -12.84 3.32
N PHE A 478 -15.37 -13.36 4.43
CA PHE A 478 -16.79 -13.27 4.75
C PHE A 478 -17.21 -11.85 5.07
N GLU A 479 -16.42 -11.09 5.83
CA GLU A 479 -16.69 -9.66 6.06
C GLU A 479 -16.83 -8.89 4.73
N GLN A 480 -15.95 -9.16 3.76
CA GLN A 480 -16.02 -8.55 2.43
C GLN A 480 -17.21 -9.08 1.62
N ALA A 481 -17.47 -10.39 1.66
CA ALA A 481 -18.57 -11.00 0.90
C ALA A 481 -19.94 -10.51 1.37
N PHE A 482 -20.15 -10.38 2.68
CA PHE A 482 -21.39 -9.83 3.25
C PHE A 482 -21.57 -8.35 2.86
N GLN A 483 -20.49 -7.57 2.85
CA GLN A 483 -20.52 -6.19 2.39
C GLN A 483 -20.87 -6.10 0.89
N ARG A 484 -20.21 -6.88 0.03
CA ARG A 484 -20.50 -6.95 -1.41
C ARG A 484 -21.91 -7.44 -1.71
N ALA A 485 -22.42 -8.36 -0.89
CA ALA A 485 -23.78 -8.84 -0.98
C ALA A 485 -24.80 -7.80 -0.51
N GLY A 486 -24.39 -6.65 0.04
CA GLY A 486 -25.29 -5.61 0.53
C GLY A 486 -26.05 -6.01 1.80
N LEU A 487 -25.43 -6.84 2.66
CA LEU A 487 -26.01 -7.24 3.94
C LEU A 487 -25.55 -6.31 5.07
N GLU A 488 -26.50 -5.78 5.83
CA GLU A 488 -26.25 -4.85 6.93
C GLU A 488 -25.87 -5.57 8.21
N VAL A 489 -24.60 -5.99 8.29
CA VAL A 489 -24.04 -6.63 9.49
C VAL A 489 -23.91 -5.63 10.63
N ALA A 490 -24.31 -6.01 11.84
CA ALA A 490 -24.16 -5.19 13.04
C ALA A 490 -22.71 -5.15 13.53
N PHE A 491 -22.31 -4.04 14.16
CA PHE A 491 -20.93 -3.80 14.60
C PHE A 491 -20.75 -3.80 16.11
N THR A 492 -19.54 -4.15 16.58
CA THR A 492 -19.14 -3.99 17.98
C THR A 492 -19.02 -2.52 18.35
N GLN A 493 -19.29 -2.20 19.61
CA GLN A 493 -19.08 -0.85 20.14
C GLN A 493 -17.60 -0.59 20.48
N GLY A 494 -17.15 0.66 20.35
CA GLY A 494 -15.80 1.10 20.72
C GLY A 494 -15.02 1.80 19.60
N PHE A 495 -13.74 2.08 19.83
CA PHE A 495 -12.90 2.89 18.93
C PHE A 495 -12.56 2.24 17.58
N ASN A 496 -12.69 0.92 17.46
CA ASN A 496 -12.47 0.18 16.22
C ASN A 496 -13.61 -0.84 16.07
N PRO A 497 -14.78 -0.42 15.58
CA PRO A 497 -15.93 -1.30 15.42
C PRO A 497 -15.58 -2.44 14.45
N LYS A 498 -15.96 -3.67 14.81
CA LYS A 498 -15.80 -4.86 13.97
C LYS A 498 -17.16 -5.47 13.64
N PRO A 499 -17.33 -6.09 12.46
CA PRO A 499 -18.52 -6.87 12.17
C PRO A 499 -18.72 -7.96 13.23
N LYS A 500 -19.96 -8.12 13.71
CA LYS A 500 -20.29 -9.15 14.68
C LYS A 500 -20.51 -10.49 13.97
N MET A 501 -19.42 -11.20 13.76
CA MET A 501 -19.40 -12.54 13.18
C MET A 501 -18.68 -13.52 14.11
N GLU A 502 -19.21 -14.73 14.24
CA GLU A 502 -18.65 -15.83 15.05
C GLU A 502 -18.65 -17.12 14.24
N SER A 503 -17.46 -17.69 13.99
CA SER A 503 -17.34 -19.05 13.45
C SER A 503 -17.34 -20.06 14.59
N VAL A 504 -18.17 -21.09 14.49
CA VAL A 504 -18.21 -22.16 15.49
C VAL A 504 -17.09 -23.15 15.22
N ASN A 505 -16.17 -23.30 16.19
CA ASN A 505 -15.02 -24.22 16.13
C ASN A 505 -14.27 -24.19 14.79
N PRO A 506 -13.48 -23.13 14.52
CA PRO A 506 -12.84 -22.88 13.24
C PRO A 506 -12.12 -24.10 12.64
N LEU A 507 -12.40 -24.36 11.36
CA LEU A 507 -11.79 -25.48 10.64
C LEU A 507 -10.28 -25.26 10.45
N SER A 508 -9.50 -26.32 10.68
CA SER A 508 -8.04 -26.26 10.45
C SER A 508 -7.70 -26.17 8.96
N THR A 509 -6.66 -25.41 8.63
CA THR A 509 -6.11 -25.37 7.27
C THR A 509 -5.73 -26.78 6.80
N GLY A 510 -6.12 -27.11 5.57
CA GLY A 510 -5.93 -28.40 4.92
C GLY A 510 -7.10 -29.39 5.09
N ILE A 511 -8.12 -29.04 5.87
CA ILE A 511 -9.32 -29.89 6.07
C ILE A 511 -10.50 -29.26 5.32
N SER A 512 -11.31 -30.09 4.66
CA SER A 512 -12.57 -29.66 4.02
C SER A 512 -13.73 -29.66 5.02
N GLY A 513 -14.73 -28.80 4.84
CA GLY A 513 -15.92 -28.74 5.70
C GLY A 513 -17.19 -28.69 4.87
N LEU A 514 -18.17 -29.53 5.19
CA LEU A 514 -19.44 -29.65 4.43
C LEU A 514 -20.62 -28.94 5.08
N ASN A 515 -20.56 -28.71 6.39
CA ASN A 515 -21.63 -28.04 7.15
C ASN A 515 -21.01 -27.26 8.32
N GLU A 516 -20.23 -26.26 7.94
CA GLU A 516 -19.56 -25.32 8.82
C GLU A 516 -20.55 -24.24 9.25
N VAL A 517 -20.40 -23.70 10.47
CA VAL A 517 -21.41 -22.82 11.08
C VAL A 517 -20.83 -21.44 11.35
N LEU A 518 -21.54 -20.42 10.87
CA LEU A 518 -21.24 -19.00 11.07
C LEU A 518 -22.47 -18.32 11.68
N LEU A 519 -22.30 -17.64 12.80
CA LEU A 519 -23.32 -16.78 13.40
C LEU A 519 -23.00 -15.32 13.06
N VAL A 520 -23.96 -14.59 12.51
CA VAL A 520 -23.80 -13.18 12.12
C VAL A 520 -24.96 -12.37 12.69
N ASP A 521 -24.67 -11.26 13.35
CA ASP A 521 -25.73 -10.32 13.78
C ASP A 521 -26.06 -9.37 12.61
N ILE A 522 -27.31 -9.38 12.13
CA ILE A 522 -27.76 -8.63 10.95
C ILE A 522 -28.96 -7.74 11.31
N HIS A 523 -28.97 -6.51 10.78
CA HIS A 523 -30.09 -5.59 10.87
C HIS A 523 -31.28 -6.06 10.02
N ASP A 524 -32.49 -6.04 10.58
CA ASP A 524 -33.74 -6.41 9.92
C ASP A 524 -33.72 -7.79 9.23
N ALA A 525 -32.99 -8.75 9.82
CA ALA A 525 -32.81 -10.08 9.24
C ALA A 525 -34.14 -10.83 8.96
N LEU A 526 -35.21 -10.55 9.72
CA LEU A 526 -36.54 -11.14 9.50
C LEU A 526 -37.20 -10.72 8.18
N ALA A 527 -36.75 -9.63 7.57
CA ALA A 527 -37.25 -9.16 6.27
C ALA A 527 -36.49 -9.77 5.09
N LEU A 528 -35.42 -10.53 5.34
CA LEU A 528 -34.59 -11.13 4.30
C LEU A 528 -35.20 -12.46 3.82
N ASP A 529 -35.18 -12.66 2.51
CA ASP A 529 -35.45 -13.95 1.89
C ASP A 529 -34.18 -14.82 1.87
N GLU A 530 -34.29 -16.09 2.30
CA GLU A 530 -33.15 -17.00 2.38
C GLU A 530 -32.55 -17.27 0.99
N GLU A 531 -33.38 -17.56 -0.02
CA GLU A 531 -32.89 -17.93 -1.34
C GLU A 531 -32.18 -16.76 -2.02
N GLU A 532 -32.79 -15.57 -2.00
CA GLU A 532 -32.18 -14.35 -2.55
C GLU A 532 -30.86 -14.01 -1.82
N THR A 533 -30.85 -14.11 -0.49
CA THR A 533 -29.67 -13.79 0.32
C THR A 533 -28.51 -14.74 0.04
N LEU A 534 -28.77 -16.05 -0.03
CA LEU A 534 -27.76 -17.06 -0.36
C LEU A 534 -27.24 -16.88 -1.79
N GLN A 535 -28.10 -16.53 -2.76
CA GLN A 535 -27.67 -16.24 -4.14
C GLN A 535 -26.72 -15.03 -4.18
N ARG A 536 -27.07 -13.93 -3.50
CA ARG A 536 -26.23 -12.72 -3.40
C ARG A 536 -24.88 -13.01 -2.75
N LEU A 537 -24.89 -13.72 -1.62
CA LEU A 537 -23.67 -14.11 -0.90
C LEU A 537 -22.76 -15.01 -1.72
N ASN A 538 -23.32 -16.06 -2.34
CA ASN A 538 -22.53 -17.01 -3.13
C ASN A 538 -21.94 -16.38 -4.39
N ARG A 539 -22.62 -15.40 -5.00
CA ARG A 539 -22.06 -14.61 -6.10
C ARG A 539 -20.89 -13.72 -5.64
N ALA A 540 -20.88 -13.32 -4.37
CA ALA A 540 -19.84 -12.50 -3.78
C ALA A 540 -18.69 -13.31 -3.18
N LEU A 541 -18.72 -14.65 -3.17
CA LEU A 541 -17.69 -15.50 -2.57
C LEU A 541 -16.58 -15.88 -3.56
N SER A 542 -15.43 -16.28 -3.01
CA SER A 542 -14.36 -16.91 -3.79
C SER A 542 -14.60 -18.41 -3.95
N ASP A 543 -14.04 -18.98 -5.02
CA ASP A 543 -14.13 -20.42 -5.32
C ASP A 543 -13.77 -21.30 -4.10
N GLY A 544 -14.56 -22.36 -3.89
CA GLY A 544 -14.39 -23.31 -2.79
C GLY A 544 -15.14 -22.93 -1.51
N PHE A 545 -15.85 -21.80 -1.46
CA PHE A 545 -16.83 -21.50 -0.42
C PHE A 545 -18.26 -21.53 -0.99
N THR A 546 -19.21 -22.03 -0.20
CA THR A 546 -20.64 -21.97 -0.56
C THR A 546 -21.50 -21.92 0.69
N PHE A 547 -22.28 -20.86 0.87
CA PHE A 547 -23.35 -20.82 1.87
C PHE A 547 -24.53 -21.68 1.41
N THR A 548 -25.02 -22.54 2.29
CA THR A 548 -26.03 -23.57 1.96
C THR A 548 -27.36 -23.37 2.66
N SER A 549 -27.39 -22.67 3.80
CA SER A 549 -28.63 -22.33 4.51
C SER A 549 -28.46 -21.07 5.36
N MET A 550 -29.59 -20.45 5.66
CA MET A 550 -29.72 -19.26 6.51
C MET A 550 -30.94 -19.40 7.43
N GLU A 551 -30.72 -19.36 8.74
CA GLU A 551 -31.80 -19.41 9.73
C GLU A 551 -31.70 -18.22 10.69
N VAL A 552 -32.75 -17.40 10.76
CA VAL A 552 -32.82 -16.31 11.73
C VAL A 552 -33.13 -16.87 13.11
N VAL A 553 -32.36 -16.46 14.12
CA VAL A 553 -32.59 -16.88 15.50
C VAL A 553 -33.45 -15.84 16.21
N GLU A 554 -34.72 -16.20 16.44
CA GLU A 554 -35.70 -15.36 17.14
C GLU A 554 -35.45 -15.34 18.65
N SER A 555 -34.41 -14.60 19.07
CA SER A 555 -34.09 -14.39 20.48
C SER A 555 -33.99 -12.91 20.82
N GLU A 556 -34.53 -12.53 21.97
CA GLU A 556 -34.38 -11.17 22.53
C GLU A 556 -32.95 -10.89 23.03
N ARG A 557 -32.10 -11.93 23.14
CA ARG A 557 -30.73 -11.82 23.63
C ARG A 557 -29.74 -12.28 22.57
N ARG A 558 -28.58 -11.63 22.55
CA ARG A 558 -27.46 -12.07 21.72
C ARG A 558 -27.00 -13.47 22.12
N ILE A 559 -26.85 -14.34 21.12
CA ILE A 559 -26.45 -15.74 21.29
C ILE A 559 -24.94 -15.88 21.10
N THR A 560 -24.38 -16.94 21.64
CA THR A 560 -22.98 -17.35 21.38
C THR A 560 -23.00 -18.81 20.95
N ALA A 561 -22.92 -19.06 19.64
CA ALA A 561 -23.16 -20.38 19.07
C ALA A 561 -22.12 -21.43 19.55
N SER A 562 -20.88 -21.02 19.78
CA SER A 562 -19.82 -21.86 20.34
C SER A 562 -20.15 -22.44 21.72
N LYS A 563 -20.96 -21.76 22.56
CA LYS A 563 -21.33 -22.31 23.89
C LYS A 563 -22.13 -23.61 23.82
N HIS A 564 -22.79 -23.85 22.70
CA HIS A 564 -23.66 -25.00 22.49
C HIS A 564 -22.93 -26.19 21.85
N ILE A 565 -21.63 -26.08 21.56
CA ILE A 565 -20.89 -27.13 20.85
C ILE A 565 -20.82 -28.42 21.67
N GLY A 566 -21.23 -29.52 21.05
CA GLY A 566 -21.04 -30.89 21.54
C GLY A 566 -19.79 -31.52 20.93
N GLY A 567 -19.48 -31.22 19.66
CA GLY A 567 -18.27 -31.69 19.00
C GLY A 567 -18.31 -31.59 17.47
N SER A 568 -17.44 -32.36 16.81
CA SER A 568 -17.29 -32.45 15.36
C SER A 568 -17.29 -33.90 14.89
N ILE A 569 -17.89 -34.15 13.72
CA ILE A 569 -17.81 -35.44 13.03
C ILE A 569 -16.99 -35.26 11.76
N TYR A 570 -15.96 -36.08 11.60
CA TYR A 570 -15.08 -36.09 10.43
C TYR A 570 -15.19 -37.41 9.67
N LEU A 571 -15.00 -37.34 8.37
CA LEU A 571 -14.73 -38.46 7.48
C LEU A 571 -13.26 -38.39 7.06
N ILE A 572 -12.58 -39.52 7.18
CA ILE A 572 -11.20 -39.70 6.74
C ILE A 572 -11.18 -40.83 5.71
N ASP A 573 -10.72 -40.51 4.51
CA ASP A 573 -10.62 -41.43 3.38
C ASP A 573 -9.34 -41.15 2.56
N GLN A 574 -9.15 -41.91 1.47
CA GLN A 574 -7.99 -41.79 0.58
C GLN A 574 -6.66 -41.86 1.34
N ILE A 575 -6.56 -42.84 2.25
CA ILE A 575 -5.41 -42.99 3.14
C ILE A 575 -4.29 -43.72 2.37
N GLU A 576 -3.14 -43.09 2.25
CA GLU A 576 -1.96 -43.62 1.55
C GLU A 576 -0.88 -44.16 2.51
N ASP A 577 -1.01 -43.90 3.81
CA ASP A 577 -0.07 -44.31 4.85
C ASP A 577 -0.68 -45.34 5.79
N SER A 578 -0.09 -46.55 5.84
CA SER A 578 -0.58 -47.64 6.68
C SER A 578 -0.49 -47.35 8.18
N GLN A 579 0.40 -46.45 8.62
CA GLN A 579 0.47 -46.04 10.03
C GLN A 579 -0.74 -45.18 10.42
N ILE A 580 -1.23 -44.35 9.50
CA ILE A 580 -2.44 -43.56 9.70
C ILE A 580 -3.64 -44.48 9.82
N GLU A 581 -3.76 -45.47 8.93
CA GLU A 581 -4.86 -46.45 8.97
C GLU A 581 -4.83 -47.26 10.27
N THR A 582 -3.66 -47.74 10.70
CA THR A 582 -3.50 -48.45 11.98
C THR A 582 -3.94 -47.57 13.16
N THR A 583 -3.54 -46.30 13.17
CA THR A 583 -3.94 -45.34 14.22
C THR A 583 -5.46 -45.15 14.27
N LEU A 584 -6.12 -45.13 13.11
CA LEU A 584 -7.58 -45.01 13.01
C LEU A 584 -8.29 -46.29 13.47
N GLU A 585 -7.73 -47.47 13.21
CA GLU A 585 -8.31 -48.75 13.65
C GLU A 585 -8.20 -48.95 15.17
N GLU A 586 -7.12 -48.47 15.78
CA GLU A 586 -6.87 -48.60 17.22
C GLU A 586 -7.57 -47.51 18.06
N SER A 587 -7.98 -46.39 17.44
CA SER A 587 -8.54 -45.25 18.16
C SER A 587 -10.02 -45.46 18.53
N PRO A 588 -10.41 -45.24 19.81
CA PRO A 588 -11.81 -45.30 20.23
C PRO A 588 -12.66 -44.14 19.67
N LEU A 589 -12.03 -43.12 19.10
CA LEU A 589 -12.71 -41.97 18.49
C LEU A 589 -13.13 -42.24 17.04
N ALA A 590 -12.62 -43.30 16.43
CA ALA A 590 -12.80 -43.63 15.02
C ALA A 590 -13.66 -44.90 14.84
N LYS A 591 -14.48 -44.92 13.80
CA LYS A 591 -15.30 -46.06 13.40
C LYS A 591 -15.18 -46.26 11.89
N LYS A 592 -14.72 -47.44 11.46
CA LYS A 592 -14.71 -47.83 10.05
C LYS A 592 -16.16 -47.91 9.53
N ILE A 593 -16.46 -47.17 8.46
CA ILE A 593 -17.82 -47.14 7.86
C ILE A 593 -17.87 -47.86 6.52
N SER A 594 -16.76 -47.88 5.79
CA SER A 594 -16.55 -48.67 4.58
C SER A 594 -15.06 -48.95 4.41
N ASP A 595 -14.70 -49.73 3.40
CA ASP A 595 -13.29 -50.02 3.12
C ASP A 595 -12.52 -48.71 2.85
N GLY A 596 -11.37 -48.54 3.54
CA GLY A 596 -10.56 -47.32 3.50
C GLY A 596 -11.23 -46.01 3.97
N THR A 597 -12.39 -46.06 4.65
CA THR A 597 -13.11 -44.87 5.12
C THR A 597 -13.51 -44.96 6.60
N TYR A 598 -13.14 -43.95 7.36
CA TYR A 598 -13.35 -43.88 8.81
C TYR A 598 -14.16 -42.63 9.17
N ARG A 599 -15.14 -42.80 10.06
CA ARG A 599 -15.83 -41.68 10.72
C ARG A 599 -15.19 -41.45 12.09
N VAL A 600 -14.72 -40.23 12.34
CA VAL A 600 -14.10 -39.83 13.60
C VAL A 600 -14.96 -38.81 14.33
N THR A 601 -15.26 -39.06 15.59
CA THR A 601 -16.04 -38.15 16.45
C THR A 601 -15.13 -37.51 17.48
N ILE A 602 -15.07 -36.17 17.47
CA ILE A 602 -14.28 -35.38 18.43
C ILE A 602 -15.23 -34.55 19.28
N GLU A 603 -15.26 -34.81 20.58
CA GLU A 603 -16.08 -34.05 21.53
C GLU A 603 -15.45 -32.70 21.91
N GLY A 604 -16.30 -31.69 22.06
CA GLY A 604 -15.93 -30.31 22.39
C GLY A 604 -15.19 -29.58 21.26
N GLU A 605 -14.36 -28.62 21.63
CA GLU A 605 -13.61 -27.74 20.71
C GLU A 605 -12.20 -28.27 20.39
N LYS A 606 -11.99 -29.58 20.52
CA LYS A 606 -10.67 -30.18 20.32
C LYS A 606 -10.31 -30.23 18.84
N ASN A 607 -9.03 -30.00 18.54
CA ASN A 607 -8.48 -30.15 17.20
C ASN A 607 -8.35 -31.64 16.85
N LEU A 608 -8.84 -32.06 15.68
CA LEU A 608 -8.78 -33.45 15.21
C LEU A 608 -7.35 -34.01 15.26
N ILE A 609 -6.39 -33.29 14.66
CA ILE A 609 -5.03 -33.80 14.50
C ILE A 609 -4.38 -34.03 15.86
N LYS A 610 -4.52 -33.07 16.77
CA LYS A 610 -3.99 -33.19 18.14
C LYS A 610 -4.72 -34.21 19.01
N ALA A 611 -5.94 -34.58 18.65
CA ALA A 611 -6.74 -35.56 19.39
C ALA A 611 -6.48 -36.99 18.90
N MET A 612 -6.13 -37.16 17.63
CA MET A 612 -5.95 -38.46 16.97
C MET A 612 -4.48 -38.87 16.81
N PHE A 613 -3.58 -37.91 16.63
CA PHE A 613 -2.17 -38.14 16.33
C PHE A 613 -1.26 -37.46 17.36
N ASP A 614 0.04 -37.74 17.28
CA ASP A 614 1.04 -37.10 18.14
C ASP A 614 0.94 -35.56 18.03
N LYS A 615 1.10 -34.87 19.16
CA LYS A 615 1.07 -33.40 19.22
C LYS A 615 2.22 -32.76 18.45
N GLU A 616 3.33 -33.48 18.27
CA GLU A 616 4.50 -33.04 17.50
C GLU A 616 4.40 -33.42 16.01
N ALA A 617 3.37 -34.15 15.59
CA ALA A 617 3.22 -34.53 14.19
C ALA A 617 2.98 -33.31 13.29
N ASP A 618 3.67 -33.27 12.14
CA ASP A 618 3.41 -32.25 11.13
C ASP A 618 2.04 -32.52 10.49
N LYS A 619 1.10 -31.62 10.77
CA LYS A 619 -0.25 -31.67 10.23
C LYS A 619 -0.26 -31.72 8.69
N PHE A 620 0.60 -30.95 8.01
CA PHE A 620 0.58 -30.91 6.55
C PHE A 620 1.16 -32.17 5.94
N GLU A 621 2.11 -32.82 6.60
CA GLU A 621 2.58 -34.15 6.21
C GLU A 621 1.47 -35.20 6.39
N LEU A 622 0.72 -35.15 7.49
CA LEU A 622 -0.42 -36.06 7.68
C LEU A 622 -1.50 -35.84 6.61
N LEU A 623 -1.89 -34.58 6.38
CA LEU A 623 -2.93 -34.21 5.42
C LEU A 623 -2.52 -34.39 3.95
N SER A 624 -1.23 -34.59 3.64
CA SER A 624 -0.81 -34.96 2.29
C SER A 624 -0.99 -36.45 1.98
N LYS A 625 -1.21 -37.28 3.01
CA LYS A 625 -1.34 -38.75 2.91
C LYS A 625 -2.76 -39.25 3.22
N MET A 626 -3.70 -38.36 3.48
CA MET A 626 -5.12 -38.69 3.69
C MET A 626 -6.00 -37.49 3.37
N ARG A 627 -7.23 -37.76 2.95
CA ARG A 627 -8.26 -36.73 2.84
C ARG A 627 -9.07 -36.69 4.12
N VAL A 628 -9.27 -35.47 4.64
CA VAL A 628 -10.06 -35.22 5.84
C VAL A 628 -11.17 -34.22 5.54
N VAL A 629 -12.40 -34.60 5.87
CA VAL A 629 -13.61 -33.80 5.66
C VAL A 629 -14.40 -33.72 6.96
N ARG A 630 -14.65 -32.52 7.48
CA ARG A 630 -15.63 -32.33 8.55
C ARG A 630 -17.04 -32.40 7.95
N GLU A 631 -17.75 -33.46 8.28
CA GLU A 631 -19.13 -33.70 7.83
C GLU A 631 -20.07 -32.66 8.46
N LYS A 632 -19.96 -32.47 9.78
CA LYS A 632 -20.75 -31.47 10.52
C LYS A 632 -20.22 -31.17 11.91
N LEU A 633 -20.69 -30.07 12.47
CA LEU A 633 -20.68 -29.77 13.89
C LEU A 633 -21.98 -30.26 14.55
N PHE A 634 -21.89 -30.76 15.77
CA PHE A 634 -23.08 -31.14 16.56
C PHE A 634 -23.09 -30.40 17.89
N MET A 635 -24.29 -30.15 18.41
CA MET A 635 -24.54 -29.45 19.66
C MET A 635 -24.49 -30.41 20.85
N LYS A 636 -24.46 -29.89 22.08
CA LYS A 636 -24.50 -30.70 23.32
C LYS A 636 -25.75 -31.60 23.43
N SER A 637 -26.82 -31.26 22.71
CA SER A 637 -28.02 -32.09 22.56
C SER A 637 -27.81 -33.32 21.67
N GLY A 638 -26.72 -33.38 20.90
CA GLY A 638 -26.45 -34.38 19.87
C GLY A 638 -26.99 -34.00 18.48
N GLU A 639 -27.83 -32.97 18.40
CA GLU A 639 -28.42 -32.47 17.15
C GLU A 639 -27.42 -31.65 16.33
N SER A 640 -27.71 -31.48 15.04
CA SER A 640 -26.97 -30.53 14.20
C SER A 640 -27.36 -29.09 14.58
N TYR A 641 -26.48 -28.13 14.29
CA TYR A 641 -26.78 -26.71 14.54
C TYR A 641 -28.01 -26.26 13.72
N ALA A 642 -28.99 -25.67 14.41
CA ALA A 642 -30.18 -25.04 13.85
C ALA A 642 -30.66 -23.92 14.80
N ALA A 643 -31.34 -22.90 14.28
CA ALA A 643 -31.74 -21.72 15.04
C ALA A 643 -32.61 -22.07 16.25
N GLN A 644 -33.55 -22.99 16.08
CA GLN A 644 -34.49 -23.45 17.12
C GLN A 644 -33.80 -24.08 18.35
N TYR A 645 -32.55 -24.53 18.24
CA TYR A 645 -31.80 -25.15 19.35
C TYR A 645 -30.88 -24.18 20.08
N LEU A 646 -30.80 -22.92 19.63
CA LEU A 646 -29.94 -21.88 20.20
C LEU A 646 -30.67 -20.92 21.16
N ILE A 647 -31.99 -21.06 21.28
CA ILE A 647 -32.88 -20.23 22.11
C ILE A 647 -32.98 -20.78 23.54
#